data_AF-A0A8H7HSC7-F1
#
_entry.id   AF-A0A8H7HSC7-F1
#
_cell.length_a   1.000
_cell.length_b   1.000
_cell.length_c   1.000
_cell.angle_alpha   90.00
_cell.angle_beta   90.00
_cell.angle_gamma   90.00
#
_symmetry.space_group_name_H-M   'P 1'
#
loop_
_entity.id
_entity.type
_entity.pdbx_description
1 polymer ?
#
loop_
_entity_poly.entity_id
_entity_poly.type
_entity_poly.pdbx_seq_one_letter_code
_entity_poly.pdbx_strand_id
1 'polypeptide(L)'
;MFPHDRLQSHLQSHLQPHLQPQHQPQRQPQQQQGHVRSRTGPIFEHLNERHNRLAAWFLGPKAENTEFLRNFFNFIADRTEEARKNFQPEDPEFIDQQIQASSSFQQEIRDLDESLKELTEALSKHSIPFWSPRYNAHMTYDTSMPALLGYLTTTLFNPNNVATEASPLTTVIELEVGLQLCEMLGYDVSVTDSSRPWGHITCGGSIANLESIWAGKTKFYPLSLACALEPGAPLESIRDRLMIELCTGEIKLFSELSTWELLNLKPATVFAIPERLEEEFDISSSFLTDTMNKYLIQSLGKDVLEKKFNITLPNRYFVGATKHYSWPKGAAITGIGSDNIIDIPVDINARLDSSKLDKLLQECLDEKRAVYAVVAIMGSTEHGAVDPLKDVWELREKYQKKGLSFAIHADAAWGGYFTSLLREEKKVGRGLPIDPDNKYVPELALSTHTRTQLDHLKYADSITIDPHKSGYIPYPAGGLCYRDGRMRFLVTWLNPDVYKDSDGDESVGVYGVEGSKPGAAPVAAWVSHRVIGLHKNGYGSLLGEAMFSCTKMYTNWVTMDIGDPNLIVVPLNAIPAERDGGTPEEIQKQREYIRDNIVNRPNLELVRDDKAMALVREMGSDLSINAFACNFRLANGEINKDVVESNYLNTRIYERLSVTKIEDNIFDKPLFIMSTFMEDKVYGECCTRLKERLGVVGAQDLDILVNCVMSPFPTVANFTKSIADAFKKIAHEEIERCLFRNTVTEDDFRFVLQGTDKPYLTLLPMFNMANYRHQLILSCDIPAGVMDTYRAERAKDPKATFFIGTTKDVKLDSILAGSFEAMLEKGLPAKNQPPPPRYASNFQVTNVKVLKNNPIDSKYLDGAFPEYMYFYLYGTNEQRHIDHMLVSSGSAQLTSDQVQLALTNGTLSGDNLSKGYIVRLDDYHENVVFPVLPPNTPRFFKSGQKLKVSIFEDPHGTDAHGPGLTAPFSTATPVASGTMTLGDMVYTDSALLNGNPGEVEEESVNGKTLEQRLSATRRNFVAEEPKHVDPYHKRREKQVAWRHYLEENLSKIGHDTAGGGHRRSYH
;
A
#
# COMPACT_ATOMS: atom_id res chain seq x y z
N MET A 1 12.39 48.79 -15.62
CA MET A 1 12.90 49.65 -16.72
C MET A 1 14.31 50.12 -16.32
N PHE A 2 15.27 50.18 -17.26
CA PHE A 2 16.76 50.22 -17.16
C PHE A 2 17.46 48.84 -17.21
N PRO A 3 18.61 48.71 -17.93
CA PRO A 3 18.54 48.16 -19.28
C PRO A 3 19.42 46.92 -19.52
N HIS A 4 18.96 46.12 -20.49
CA HIS A 4 19.74 45.17 -21.28
C HIS A 4 20.92 45.88 -21.95
N ASP A 5 22.16 45.48 -21.63
CA ASP A 5 23.28 45.29 -22.57
C ASP A 5 24.62 45.27 -21.81
N ARG A 6 25.15 44.06 -21.59
CA ARG A 6 26.59 43.67 -21.62
C ARG A 6 26.77 42.32 -20.94
N LEU A 7 26.67 41.24 -21.72
CA LEU A 7 27.33 39.95 -21.48
C LEU A 7 27.18 39.09 -22.75
N GLN A 8 27.69 39.63 -23.87
CA GLN A 8 27.94 38.90 -25.11
C GLN A 8 29.39 39.13 -25.53
N SER A 9 30.34 38.55 -24.78
CA SER A 9 31.70 38.28 -25.28
C SER A 9 32.51 37.54 -24.21
N HIS A 10 32.41 36.21 -24.12
CA HIS A 10 33.52 35.34 -23.65
C HIS A 10 33.31 33.82 -23.80
N LEU A 11 32.41 33.35 -24.68
CA LEU A 11 32.29 31.92 -25.00
C LEU A 11 32.10 31.68 -26.51
N GLN A 12 33.05 32.16 -27.31
CA GLN A 12 33.22 31.75 -28.70
C GLN A 12 34.71 31.67 -29.04
N SER A 13 35.40 30.69 -28.48
CA SER A 13 36.64 30.17 -29.07
C SER A 13 36.89 28.76 -28.56
N HIS A 14 36.27 27.78 -29.23
CA HIS A 14 36.94 26.57 -29.71
C HIS A 14 35.90 25.65 -30.36
N LEU A 15 36.32 25.02 -31.46
CA LEU A 15 35.63 23.98 -32.25
C LEU A 15 34.75 24.46 -33.43
N GLN A 16 35.41 24.69 -34.57
CA GLN A 16 35.06 24.03 -35.84
C GLN A 16 36.33 23.87 -36.70
N PRO A 17 36.58 22.69 -37.34
CA PRO A 17 37.56 22.57 -38.40
C PRO A 17 36.89 22.57 -39.78
N HIS A 18 37.48 23.31 -40.72
CA HIS A 18 37.13 23.30 -42.13
C HIS A 18 37.67 22.06 -42.84
N LEU A 19 36.80 21.42 -43.62
CA LEU A 19 37.12 20.47 -44.70
C LEU A 19 37.77 21.21 -45.88
N GLN A 20 38.83 20.62 -46.47
CA GLN A 20 38.98 20.37 -47.92
C GLN A 20 40.28 19.57 -48.23
N PRO A 21 40.39 18.91 -49.41
CA PRO A 21 40.93 17.55 -49.53
C PRO A 21 42.27 17.49 -50.27
N GLN A 22 43.20 16.61 -49.86
CA GLN A 22 44.34 16.24 -50.71
C GLN A 22 44.76 14.76 -50.57
N HIS A 23 44.75 14.10 -51.73
CA HIS A 23 45.58 13.00 -52.24
C HIS A 23 45.95 11.78 -51.39
N GLN A 24 45.45 10.63 -51.86
CA GLN A 24 46.02 9.29 -51.65
C GLN A 24 47.48 9.20 -52.11
N PRO A 25 48.25 8.28 -51.51
CA PRO A 25 49.04 7.36 -52.30
C PRO A 25 48.74 5.90 -51.94
N GLN A 26 48.60 5.09 -52.98
CA GLN A 26 48.45 3.63 -52.92
C GLN A 26 49.66 2.96 -52.25
N ARG A 27 49.41 2.04 -51.31
CA ARG A 27 50.33 0.95 -50.98
C ARG A 27 49.55 -0.38 -50.87
N GLN A 28 50.17 -1.41 -51.45
CA GLN A 28 49.73 -2.79 -51.65
C GLN A 28 49.53 -3.58 -50.33
N PRO A 29 48.82 -4.74 -50.38
CA PRO A 29 48.27 -5.39 -49.20
C PRO A 29 49.27 -6.34 -48.54
N GLN A 30 49.41 -6.25 -47.22
CA GLN A 30 49.95 -7.35 -46.41
C GLN A 30 48.84 -7.93 -45.56
N GLN A 31 48.57 -9.22 -45.78
CA GLN A 31 47.68 -10.05 -45.00
C GLN A 31 48.23 -10.18 -43.57
N GLN A 32 47.47 -9.70 -42.58
CA GLN A 32 47.58 -10.19 -41.21
C GLN A 32 46.18 -10.50 -40.67
N GLN A 33 46.07 -11.72 -40.16
CA GLN A 33 44.87 -12.39 -39.69
C GLN A 33 44.21 -11.59 -38.55
N GLY A 34 43.00 -11.07 -38.81
CA GLY A 34 42.18 -10.39 -37.83
C GLY A 34 41.13 -11.32 -37.25
N HIS A 35 41.21 -11.54 -35.93
CA HIS A 35 40.13 -12.08 -35.11
C HIS A 35 38.81 -11.37 -35.42
N VAL A 36 37.76 -12.17 -35.60
CA VAL A 36 36.37 -11.71 -35.74
C VAL A 36 35.94 -11.03 -34.44
N ARG A 37 36.09 -9.70 -34.36
CA ARG A 37 35.27 -8.89 -33.45
C ARG A 37 33.88 -8.84 -34.05
N SER A 38 32.90 -9.44 -33.36
CA SER A 38 31.49 -9.24 -33.68
C SER A 38 31.18 -7.74 -33.57
N ARG A 39 30.85 -7.11 -34.69
CA ARG A 39 30.28 -5.77 -34.69
C ARG A 39 28.86 -5.87 -34.11
N THR A 40 28.71 -5.62 -32.81
CA THR A 40 27.43 -5.18 -32.25
C THR A 40 27.17 -3.77 -32.79
N GLY A 41 26.10 -3.60 -33.56
CA GLY A 41 25.58 -2.27 -33.88
C GLY A 41 25.16 -1.53 -32.60
N PRO A 42 24.88 -0.22 -32.68
CA PRO A 42 24.44 0.54 -31.51
C PRO A 42 23.14 -0.06 -30.95
N ILE A 43 23.14 -0.31 -29.63
CA ILE A 43 22.01 -0.85 -28.85
C ILE A 43 20.85 0.17 -28.77
N PHE A 44 21.14 1.44 -29.04
CA PHE A 44 20.23 2.56 -28.96
C PHE A 44 19.95 3.10 -30.37
N GLU A 45 18.67 3.29 -30.70
CA GLU A 45 18.30 4.06 -31.87
C GLU A 45 18.46 5.56 -31.52
N HIS A 46 19.67 6.10 -31.72
CA HIS A 46 20.09 7.47 -31.38
C HIS A 46 19.32 8.61 -32.09
N LEU A 47 18.19 8.31 -32.74
CA LEU A 47 17.50 9.18 -33.70
C LEU A 47 16.36 10.00 -33.09
N ASN A 48 16.10 9.92 -31.77
CA ASN A 48 15.06 10.72 -31.12
C ASN A 48 15.59 11.80 -30.18
N GLU A 49 15.59 13.03 -30.69
CA GLU A 49 15.93 14.23 -29.92
C GLU A 49 15.09 14.42 -28.63
N ARG A 50 13.83 13.97 -28.58
CA ARG A 50 13.00 14.10 -27.37
C ARG A 50 13.45 13.16 -26.26
N HIS A 51 13.61 11.87 -26.56
CA HIS A 51 14.14 10.89 -25.59
C HIS A 51 15.56 11.26 -25.14
N ASN A 52 16.38 11.78 -26.04
CA ASN A 52 17.71 12.28 -25.71
C ASN A 52 17.67 13.42 -24.67
N ARG A 53 16.69 14.33 -24.74
CA ARG A 53 16.50 15.39 -23.73
C ARG A 53 16.17 14.83 -22.36
N LEU A 54 15.30 13.81 -22.31
CA LEU A 54 14.92 13.14 -21.07
C LEU A 54 16.11 12.51 -20.37
N ALA A 55 16.97 11.82 -21.13
CA ALA A 55 18.17 11.20 -20.60
C ALA A 55 19.11 12.20 -19.91
N ALA A 56 19.13 13.48 -20.33
CA ALA A 56 19.93 14.53 -19.70
C ALA A 56 19.38 15.03 -18.35
N TRP A 57 18.13 14.71 -18.00
CA TRP A 57 17.50 15.15 -16.76
C TRP A 57 17.78 14.24 -15.56
N PHE A 58 18.43 13.09 -15.76
CA PHE A 58 18.66 12.07 -14.73
C PHE A 58 20.14 11.73 -14.60
N LEU A 59 20.55 11.19 -13.45
CA LEU A 59 21.89 10.63 -13.33
C LEU A 59 22.04 9.38 -14.20
N GLY A 60 20.97 8.59 -14.27
CA GLY A 60 20.80 7.47 -15.18
C GLY A 60 20.96 6.10 -14.51
N PRO A 61 20.36 5.03 -15.08
CA PRO A 61 20.39 3.68 -14.51
C PRO A 61 21.78 3.11 -14.22
N LYS A 62 22.80 3.58 -14.92
CA LYS A 62 24.21 3.19 -14.75
C LYS A 62 25.10 4.39 -14.43
N ALA A 63 24.50 5.48 -13.96
CA ALA A 63 25.16 6.75 -13.68
C ALA A 63 25.90 7.33 -14.90
N GLU A 64 25.28 7.20 -16.07
CA GLU A 64 25.80 7.61 -17.37
C GLU A 64 26.19 9.10 -17.39
N ASN A 65 25.51 9.95 -16.60
CA ASN A 65 25.73 11.39 -16.55
C ASN A 65 26.62 11.85 -15.36
N THR A 66 27.40 10.95 -14.76
CA THR A 66 28.23 11.26 -13.57
C THR A 66 29.21 12.43 -13.80
N GLU A 67 29.79 12.55 -15.00
CA GLU A 67 30.73 13.63 -15.30
C GLU A 67 30.07 15.01 -15.22
N PHE A 68 28.85 15.14 -15.74
CA PHE A 68 28.07 16.37 -15.63
C PHE A 68 27.75 16.70 -14.16
N LEU A 69 27.34 15.71 -13.38
CA LEU A 69 27.05 15.88 -11.95
C LEU A 69 28.26 16.44 -11.20
N ARG A 70 29.46 15.88 -11.42
CA ARG A 70 30.71 16.36 -10.80
C ARG A 70 31.02 17.80 -11.18
N ASN A 71 30.83 18.17 -12.44
CA ASN A 71 31.07 19.53 -12.91
C ASN A 71 30.09 20.53 -12.24
N PHE A 72 28.82 20.15 -12.06
CA PHE A 72 27.86 20.97 -11.34
C PHE A 72 28.21 21.12 -9.86
N PHE A 73 28.67 20.06 -9.19
CA PHE A 73 29.13 20.15 -7.80
C PHE A 73 30.31 21.11 -7.64
N ASN A 74 31.30 21.05 -8.54
CA ASN A 74 32.41 21.99 -8.53
C ASN A 74 31.93 23.44 -8.71
N PHE A 75 31.06 23.68 -9.68
CA PHE A 75 30.48 25.02 -9.89
C PHE A 75 29.73 25.54 -8.65
N ILE A 76 28.91 24.69 -8.00
CA ILE A 76 28.17 25.05 -6.79
C ILE A 76 29.14 25.40 -5.65
N ALA A 77 30.21 24.61 -5.47
CA ALA A 77 31.23 24.88 -4.47
C ALA A 77 31.92 26.23 -4.73
N ASP A 78 32.37 26.48 -5.97
CA ASP A 78 33.02 27.73 -6.37
C ASP A 78 32.12 28.95 -6.15
N ARG A 79 30.84 28.87 -6.52
CA ARG A 79 29.87 29.96 -6.31
C ARG A 79 29.59 30.21 -4.82
N THR A 80 29.55 29.15 -4.01
CA THR A 80 29.33 29.26 -2.57
C THR A 80 30.54 29.91 -1.88
N GLU A 81 31.75 29.55 -2.29
CA GLU A 81 32.98 30.20 -1.83
C GLU A 81 32.99 31.68 -2.18
N GLU A 82 32.72 32.03 -3.45
CA GLU A 82 32.67 33.42 -3.91
C GLU A 82 31.62 34.23 -3.14
N ALA A 83 30.42 33.68 -2.92
CA ALA A 83 29.36 34.35 -2.18
C ALA A 83 29.76 34.69 -0.74
N ARG A 84 30.44 33.76 -0.04
CA ARG A 84 30.90 33.98 1.34
C ARG A 84 32.05 34.98 1.42
N LYS A 85 33.00 34.93 0.50
CA LYS A 85 34.15 35.87 0.45
C LYS A 85 33.73 37.30 0.09
N ASN A 86 32.69 37.46 -0.72
CA ASN A 86 32.20 38.78 -1.13
C ASN A 86 31.32 39.45 -0.06
N PHE A 87 30.82 38.71 0.93
CA PHE A 87 30.04 39.29 2.02
C PHE A 87 30.98 39.85 3.09
N GLN A 88 30.99 41.17 3.25
CA GLN A 88 31.89 41.89 4.17
C GLN A 88 33.37 41.48 3.96
N PRO A 89 33.98 41.81 2.80
CA PRO A 89 35.30 41.31 2.42
C PRO A 89 36.46 41.76 3.32
N GLU A 90 36.22 42.74 4.21
CA GLU A 90 37.19 43.22 5.20
C GLU A 90 37.21 42.37 6.48
N ASP A 91 36.25 41.46 6.66
CA ASP A 91 36.23 40.54 7.80
C ASP A 91 37.44 39.57 7.71
N PRO A 92 38.09 39.26 8.84
CA PRO A 92 39.23 38.34 8.84
C PRO A 92 38.80 36.90 8.54
N GLU A 93 39.74 36.08 8.07
CA GLU A 93 39.54 34.63 8.01
C GLU A 93 39.43 34.06 9.44
N PHE A 94 38.28 33.49 9.79
CA PHE A 94 38.05 32.88 11.10
C PHE A 94 38.64 31.46 11.23
N ILE A 95 38.92 30.82 10.10
CA ILE A 95 39.53 29.49 10.00
C ILE A 95 40.71 29.59 9.03
N ASP A 96 41.92 29.80 9.57
CA ASP A 96 43.13 30.00 8.79
C ASP A 96 43.90 28.69 8.53
N GLN A 97 45.02 28.78 7.81
CA GLN A 97 45.88 27.64 7.50
C GLN A 97 46.51 26.99 8.75
N GLN A 98 46.70 27.73 9.85
CA GLN A 98 47.26 27.17 11.08
C GLN A 98 46.23 26.30 11.80
N ILE A 99 44.98 26.77 11.88
CA ILE A 99 43.84 25.98 12.38
C ILE A 99 43.68 24.73 11.51
N GLN A 100 43.67 24.89 10.18
CA GLN A 100 43.55 23.74 9.27
C GLN A 100 44.71 22.75 9.41
N ALA A 101 45.93 23.20 9.64
CA ALA A 101 47.09 22.33 9.85
C ALA A 101 47.17 21.70 11.26
N SER A 102 46.32 22.14 12.20
CA SER A 102 46.30 21.61 13.57
C SER A 102 45.92 20.12 13.61
N SER A 103 46.48 19.38 14.57
CA SER A 103 46.20 17.95 14.70
C SER A 103 44.73 17.64 14.98
N SER A 104 44.06 18.50 15.75
CA SER A 104 42.63 18.38 16.04
C SER A 104 41.78 18.56 14.78
N PHE A 105 42.03 19.62 13.99
CA PHE A 105 41.27 19.83 12.75
C PHE A 105 41.49 18.68 11.76
N GLN A 106 42.74 18.25 11.57
CA GLN A 106 43.05 17.14 10.68
C GLN A 106 42.43 15.81 11.16
N GLN A 107 42.22 15.63 12.47
CA GLN A 107 41.50 14.46 12.99
C GLN A 107 40.01 14.53 12.61
N GLU A 108 39.33 15.64 12.87
CA GLU A 108 37.90 15.78 12.54
C GLU A 108 37.63 15.64 11.02
N ILE A 109 38.53 16.12 10.17
CA ILE A 109 38.42 15.92 8.71
C ILE A 109 38.59 14.46 8.31
N ARG A 110 39.49 13.71 8.96
CA ARG A 110 39.61 12.26 8.74
C ARG A 110 38.35 11.53 9.19
N ASP A 111 37.83 11.87 10.37
CA ASP A 111 36.62 11.25 10.91
C ASP A 111 35.42 11.49 9.98
N LEU A 112 35.29 12.69 9.41
CA LEU A 112 34.28 13.01 8.41
C LEU A 112 34.46 12.18 7.12
N ASP A 113 35.68 12.10 6.57
CA ASP A 113 35.98 11.32 5.36
C ASP A 113 35.67 9.82 5.56
N GLU A 114 36.07 9.25 6.71
CA GLU A 114 35.75 7.88 7.08
C GLU A 114 34.24 7.66 7.21
N SER A 115 33.55 8.57 7.91
CA SER A 115 32.09 8.49 8.09
C SER A 115 31.33 8.55 6.77
N LEU A 116 31.74 9.44 5.85
CA LEU A 116 31.12 9.58 4.54
C LEU A 116 31.36 8.36 3.65
N LYS A 117 32.56 7.77 3.70
CA LYS A 117 32.86 6.53 2.97
C LYS A 117 31.99 5.38 3.46
N GLU A 118 31.88 5.22 4.77
CA GLU A 118 31.09 4.16 5.39
C GLU A 118 29.60 4.30 5.07
N LEU A 119 29.04 5.51 5.22
CA LEU A 119 27.65 5.79 4.86
C LEU A 119 27.38 5.54 3.37
N THR A 120 28.27 6.00 2.48
CA THR A 120 28.11 5.83 1.03
C THR A 120 28.18 4.37 0.63
N GLU A 121 29.10 3.60 1.22
CA GLU A 121 29.21 2.16 0.99
C GLU A 121 27.95 1.42 1.46
N ALA A 122 27.45 1.72 2.66
CA ALA A 122 26.22 1.13 3.18
C ALA A 122 25.00 1.44 2.30
N LEU A 123 24.81 2.71 1.92
CA LEU A 123 23.73 3.11 1.01
C LEU A 123 23.82 2.38 -0.33
N SER A 124 25.03 2.22 -0.89
CA SER A 124 25.21 1.54 -2.18
C SER A 124 24.87 0.04 -2.16
N LYS A 125 24.99 -0.62 -1.00
CA LYS A 125 24.78 -2.06 -0.84
C LYS A 125 23.36 -2.41 -0.38
N HIS A 126 22.73 -1.53 0.39
CA HIS A 126 21.48 -1.85 1.11
C HIS A 126 20.29 -0.99 0.72
N SER A 127 20.47 0.05 -0.10
CA SER A 127 19.34 0.84 -0.59
C SER A 127 18.63 0.14 -1.74
N ILE A 128 17.31 0.30 -1.80
CA ILE A 128 16.53 -0.14 -2.95
C ILE A 128 17.00 0.62 -4.21
N PRO A 129 17.28 -0.07 -5.33
CA PRO A 129 17.86 0.56 -6.51
C PRO A 129 16.80 1.29 -7.35
N PHE A 130 16.20 2.36 -6.81
CA PHE A 130 15.15 3.15 -7.46
C PHE A 130 15.56 3.72 -8.83
N TRP A 131 16.86 3.90 -9.07
CA TRP A 131 17.40 4.34 -10.36
C TRP A 131 17.31 3.28 -11.48
N SER A 132 17.16 2.00 -11.11
CA SER A 132 17.14 0.90 -12.06
C SER A 132 15.74 0.72 -12.66
N PRO A 133 15.59 0.55 -14.00
CA PRO A 133 14.31 0.19 -14.62
C PRO A 133 13.79 -1.20 -14.22
N ARG A 134 14.55 -1.99 -13.45
CA ARG A 134 14.05 -3.21 -12.79
C ARG A 134 13.16 -2.90 -11.59
N TYR A 135 13.17 -1.68 -11.08
CA TYR A 135 12.28 -1.26 -10.02
C TYR A 135 10.93 -0.84 -10.60
N ASN A 136 9.88 -1.63 -10.35
CA ASN A 136 8.51 -1.36 -10.79
C ASN A 136 7.54 -1.61 -9.63
N ALA A 137 7.76 -0.98 -8.48
CA ALA A 137 7.01 -1.23 -7.24
C ALA A 137 6.26 0.02 -6.78
N HIS A 138 6.80 0.81 -5.85
CA HIS A 138 6.16 2.01 -5.32
C HIS A 138 6.44 3.26 -6.17
N MET A 139 5.82 4.39 -5.79
CA MET A 139 5.97 5.72 -6.38
C MET A 139 7.35 6.35 -6.08
N THR A 140 8.43 5.63 -6.37
CA THR A 140 9.83 6.02 -6.11
C THR A 140 10.71 5.59 -7.28
N TYR A 141 11.60 6.48 -7.71
CA TYR A 141 12.41 6.32 -8.92
C TYR A 141 13.61 7.27 -8.89
N ASP A 142 14.46 7.23 -9.92
CA ASP A 142 15.53 8.22 -10.07
C ASP A 142 14.95 9.64 -10.04
N THR A 143 15.49 10.47 -9.15
CA THR A 143 15.06 11.87 -9.05
C THR A 143 15.71 12.69 -10.15
N SER A 144 15.02 13.73 -10.61
CA SER A 144 15.58 14.62 -11.62
C SER A 144 16.82 15.35 -11.07
N MET A 145 17.89 15.33 -11.85
CA MET A 145 19.15 16.02 -11.54
C MET A 145 18.96 17.53 -11.31
N PRO A 146 18.09 18.26 -12.07
CA PRO A 146 17.78 19.65 -11.79
C PRO A 146 17.23 19.88 -10.38
N ALA A 147 16.30 19.03 -9.92
CA ALA A 147 15.74 19.14 -8.57
C ALA A 147 16.79 18.84 -7.49
N LEU A 148 17.58 17.78 -7.66
CA LEU A 148 18.67 17.41 -6.74
C LEU A 148 19.67 18.57 -6.57
N LEU A 149 20.11 19.16 -7.69
CA LEU A 149 21.07 20.25 -7.68
C LEU A 149 20.46 21.53 -7.08
N GLY A 150 19.19 21.83 -7.35
CA GLY A 150 18.47 22.94 -6.72
C GLY A 150 18.40 22.80 -5.20
N TYR A 151 18.07 21.60 -4.72
CA TYR A 151 18.00 21.29 -3.28
C TYR A 151 19.37 21.43 -2.60
N LEU A 152 20.41 20.80 -3.18
CA LEU A 152 21.77 20.83 -2.63
C LEU A 152 22.31 22.26 -2.58
N THR A 153 22.18 23.02 -3.67
CA THR A 153 22.66 24.41 -3.76
C THR A 153 22.03 25.26 -2.67
N THR A 154 20.73 25.09 -2.42
CA THR A 154 19.99 25.91 -1.45
C THR A 154 20.32 25.53 0.00
N THR A 155 20.56 24.24 0.26
CA THR A 155 20.96 23.75 1.60
C THR A 155 22.24 24.42 2.12
N LEU A 156 23.16 24.82 1.23
CA LEU A 156 24.39 25.54 1.60
C LEU A 156 24.14 26.96 2.18
N PHE A 157 22.94 27.50 1.95
CA PHE A 157 22.44 28.77 2.51
C PHE A 157 21.37 28.56 3.60
N ASN A 158 20.77 27.37 3.67
CA ASN A 158 19.80 26.91 4.68
C ASN A 158 18.65 27.91 5.01
N PRO A 159 17.94 28.46 4.01
CA PRO A 159 16.85 29.40 4.27
C PRO A 159 15.63 28.71 4.86
N ASN A 160 14.92 29.41 5.76
CA ASN A 160 13.71 28.91 6.42
C ASN A 160 12.47 29.68 5.95
N ASN A 161 11.65 29.04 5.12
CA ASN A 161 10.48 29.66 4.46
C ASN A 161 9.30 29.99 5.41
N VAL A 162 9.47 29.82 6.72
CA VAL A 162 8.48 30.24 7.72
C VAL A 162 8.37 31.75 7.91
N ALA A 163 9.41 32.50 7.55
CA ALA A 163 9.45 33.95 7.72
C ALA A 163 10.32 34.58 6.62
N THR A 164 9.78 35.59 5.94
CA THR A 164 10.45 36.23 4.78
C THR A 164 11.83 36.76 5.11
N GLU A 165 12.06 37.31 6.31
CA GLU A 165 13.38 37.77 6.76
C GLU A 165 14.45 36.67 6.82
N ALA A 166 14.04 35.41 7.02
CA ALA A 166 14.93 34.24 7.04
C ALA A 166 15.06 33.56 5.67
N SER A 167 14.33 34.03 4.65
CA SER A 167 14.21 33.36 3.35
C SER A 167 13.73 34.27 2.21
N PRO A 168 14.22 35.52 2.06
CA PRO A 168 13.58 36.51 1.20
C PRO A 168 13.52 36.06 -0.28
N LEU A 169 14.55 35.35 -0.73
CA LEU A 169 14.56 34.76 -2.08
C LEU A 169 13.69 33.52 -2.18
N THR A 170 13.83 32.57 -1.26
CA THR A 170 13.16 31.26 -1.38
C THR A 170 11.67 31.30 -1.03
N THR A 171 11.21 32.31 -0.29
CA THR A 171 9.78 32.62 -0.12
C THR A 171 9.17 33.06 -1.46
N VAL A 172 9.81 33.98 -2.19
CA VAL A 172 9.34 34.42 -3.52
C VAL A 172 9.33 33.25 -4.51
N ILE A 173 10.35 32.40 -4.48
CA ILE A 173 10.40 31.18 -5.30
C ILE A 173 9.25 30.23 -4.96
N GLU A 174 8.92 30.06 -3.67
CA GLU A 174 7.80 29.21 -3.28
C GLU A 174 6.45 29.75 -3.77
N LEU A 175 6.22 31.06 -3.66
CA LEU A 175 5.02 31.70 -4.20
C LEU A 175 4.94 31.53 -5.73
N GLU A 176 6.06 31.64 -6.44
CA GLU A 176 6.13 31.36 -7.88
C GLU A 176 5.79 29.90 -8.17
N VAL A 177 6.37 28.95 -7.44
CA VAL A 177 6.09 27.52 -7.59
C VAL A 177 4.62 27.22 -7.32
N GLY A 178 4.02 27.81 -6.29
CA GLY A 178 2.59 27.71 -6.02
C GLY A 178 1.73 28.13 -7.21
N LEU A 179 2.06 29.27 -7.82
CA LEU A 179 1.37 29.76 -9.02
C LEU A 179 1.62 28.87 -10.26
N GLN A 180 2.84 28.36 -10.44
CA GLN A 180 3.18 27.42 -11.51
C GLN A 180 2.34 26.14 -11.40
N LEU A 181 2.17 25.60 -10.18
CA LEU A 181 1.33 24.44 -9.93
C LEU A 181 -0.15 24.75 -10.16
N CYS A 182 -0.67 25.87 -9.64
CA CYS A 182 -2.04 26.33 -9.89
C CYS A 182 -2.34 26.43 -11.40
N GLU A 183 -1.45 27.06 -12.17
CA GLU A 183 -1.61 27.19 -13.62
C GLU A 183 -1.59 25.83 -14.34
N MET A 184 -0.65 24.95 -13.98
CA MET A 184 -0.56 23.60 -14.54
C MET A 184 -1.84 22.80 -14.26
N LEU A 185 -2.42 22.93 -13.07
CA LEU A 185 -3.68 22.31 -12.67
C LEU A 185 -4.92 22.94 -13.34
N GLY A 186 -4.75 24.09 -14.00
CA GLY A 186 -5.78 24.76 -14.81
C GLY A 186 -6.54 25.86 -14.07
N TYR A 187 -6.08 26.29 -12.90
CA TYR A 187 -6.60 27.49 -12.25
C TYR A 187 -6.18 28.76 -13.00
N ASP A 188 -7.05 29.77 -12.95
CA ASP A 188 -6.82 31.05 -13.62
C ASP A 188 -5.91 31.96 -12.78
N VAL A 189 -4.61 31.90 -13.06
CA VAL A 189 -3.60 32.73 -12.38
C VAL A 189 -3.54 34.17 -12.89
N SER A 190 -4.34 34.53 -13.90
CA SER A 190 -4.45 35.89 -14.42
C SER A 190 -5.31 36.81 -13.55
N VAL A 191 -6.10 36.23 -12.64
CA VAL A 191 -6.84 36.96 -11.60
C VAL A 191 -5.88 37.81 -10.77
N THR A 192 -6.19 39.10 -10.62
CA THR A 192 -5.35 40.06 -9.90
C THR A 192 -5.95 40.55 -8.58
N ASP A 193 -7.18 40.15 -8.27
CA ASP A 193 -7.80 40.43 -6.98
C ASP A 193 -7.38 39.41 -5.91
N SER A 194 -7.93 39.54 -4.71
CA SER A 194 -7.64 38.68 -3.56
C SER A 194 -8.05 37.22 -3.74
N SER A 195 -8.97 36.91 -4.67
CA SER A 195 -9.39 35.55 -5.00
C SER A 195 -8.39 34.79 -5.85
N ARG A 196 -7.31 35.45 -6.31
CA ARG A 196 -6.23 34.85 -7.10
C ARG A 196 -5.84 33.48 -6.52
N PRO A 197 -5.73 32.43 -7.36
CA PRO A 197 -5.33 31.12 -6.91
C PRO A 197 -4.00 31.16 -6.16
N TRP A 198 -3.88 30.36 -5.11
CA TRP A 198 -2.70 30.32 -4.26
C TRP A 198 -2.30 28.88 -3.98
N GLY A 199 -1.00 28.61 -3.95
CA GLY A 199 -0.50 27.30 -3.57
C GLY A 199 0.83 27.40 -2.85
N HIS A 200 1.19 26.35 -2.12
CA HIS A 200 2.46 26.26 -1.40
C HIS A 200 2.96 24.83 -1.30
N ILE A 201 4.23 24.67 -0.91
CA ILE A 201 4.88 23.38 -0.71
C ILE A 201 4.64 22.91 0.73
N THR A 202 4.32 21.63 0.90
CA THR A 202 4.23 20.97 2.20
C THR A 202 5.33 19.91 2.32
N CYS A 203 5.56 19.33 3.50
CA CYS A 203 6.47 18.19 3.63
C CYS A 203 5.96 16.93 2.92
N GLY A 204 4.68 16.89 2.51
CA GLY A 204 4.09 15.83 1.71
C GLY A 204 2.58 15.88 1.64
N GLY A 205 1.99 15.15 0.68
CA GLY A 205 0.55 15.14 0.43
C GLY A 205 -0.34 14.72 1.59
N SER A 206 0.20 14.02 2.61
CA SER A 206 -0.54 13.77 3.85
C SER A 206 -0.84 15.05 4.62
N ILE A 207 0.08 16.01 4.64
CA ILE A 207 -0.12 17.32 5.27
C ILE A 207 -0.99 18.21 4.39
N ALA A 208 -0.80 18.20 3.06
CA ALA A 208 -1.71 18.88 2.14
C ALA A 208 -3.18 18.41 2.29
N ASN A 209 -3.42 17.10 2.42
CA ASN A 209 -4.76 16.56 2.69
C ASN A 209 -5.26 16.95 4.09
N LEU A 210 -4.39 17.02 5.11
CA LEU A 210 -4.77 17.50 6.44
C LEU A 210 -5.20 18.97 6.40
N GLU A 211 -4.44 19.82 5.69
CA GLU A 211 -4.75 21.23 5.47
C GLU A 211 -6.06 21.41 4.69
N SER A 212 -6.35 20.55 3.69
CA SER A 212 -7.61 20.60 2.96
C SER A 212 -8.81 20.18 3.83
N ILE A 213 -8.66 19.18 4.70
CA ILE A 213 -9.67 18.81 5.71
C ILE A 213 -9.89 19.97 6.68
N TRP A 214 -8.82 20.61 7.14
CA TRP A 214 -8.91 21.76 8.04
C TRP A 214 -9.64 22.93 7.38
N ALA A 215 -9.30 23.26 6.14
CA ALA A 215 -9.98 24.26 5.35
C ALA A 215 -11.44 23.87 5.03
N GLY A 216 -11.77 22.58 4.93
CA GLY A 216 -13.15 22.10 4.77
C GLY A 216 -14.07 22.48 5.93
N LYS A 217 -13.52 22.76 7.12
CA LYS A 217 -14.30 23.23 8.29
C LYS A 217 -14.77 24.68 8.19
N THR A 218 -14.39 25.40 7.13
CA THR A 218 -14.99 26.69 6.73
C THR A 218 -16.51 26.64 6.62
N LYS A 219 -17.07 25.45 6.47
CA LYS A 219 -18.48 25.12 6.68
C LYS A 219 -19.12 25.81 7.90
N PHE A 220 -18.37 26.06 8.97
CA PHE A 220 -18.84 26.72 10.20
C PHE A 220 -18.65 28.25 10.26
N TYR A 221 -17.96 28.86 9.28
CA TYR A 221 -17.75 30.30 9.25
C TYR A 221 -19.09 31.08 9.26
N PRO A 222 -20.11 30.72 8.46
CA PRO A 222 -21.41 31.40 8.51
C PRO A 222 -22.11 31.29 9.88
N LEU A 223 -21.97 30.16 10.57
CA LEU A 223 -22.52 29.97 11.92
C LEU A 223 -21.80 30.87 12.95
N SER A 224 -20.49 31.03 12.78
CA SER A 224 -19.67 31.92 13.60
C SER A 224 -20.10 33.38 13.40
N LEU A 225 -20.32 33.79 12.15
CA LEU A 225 -20.79 35.12 11.80
C LEU A 225 -22.21 35.38 12.34
N ALA A 226 -23.09 34.38 12.26
CA ALA A 226 -24.44 34.49 12.81
C ALA A 226 -24.41 34.79 14.32
N CYS A 227 -23.45 34.22 15.07
CA CYS A 227 -23.24 34.56 16.48
C CYS A 227 -22.74 36.01 16.66
N ALA A 228 -21.82 36.47 15.80
CA ALA A 228 -21.29 37.83 15.87
C ALA A 228 -22.33 38.92 15.52
N LEU A 229 -23.43 38.52 14.86
CA LEU A 229 -24.56 39.37 14.47
C LEU A 229 -25.74 39.33 15.47
N GLU A 230 -25.66 38.54 16.56
CA GLU A 230 -26.72 38.47 17.57
C GLU A 230 -26.99 39.84 18.25
N PRO A 231 -28.21 40.07 18.78
CA PRO A 231 -28.47 41.30 19.52
C PRO A 231 -27.49 41.46 20.69
N GLY A 232 -26.84 42.63 20.78
CA GLY A 232 -25.76 42.93 21.73
C GLY A 232 -24.37 42.45 21.32
N ALA A 233 -24.21 41.79 20.15
CA ALA A 233 -22.91 41.35 19.64
C ALA A 233 -22.24 42.46 18.78
N PRO A 234 -20.90 42.42 18.59
CA PRO A 234 -20.17 43.53 17.97
C PRO A 234 -20.56 43.86 16.52
N LEU A 235 -21.19 42.94 15.77
CA LEU A 235 -21.64 43.17 14.40
C LEU A 235 -23.16 43.41 14.27
N GLU A 236 -23.90 43.59 15.36
CA GLU A 236 -25.36 43.78 15.33
C GLU A 236 -25.82 44.88 14.36
N SER A 237 -25.03 45.94 14.16
CA SER A 237 -25.37 47.09 13.31
C SER A 237 -25.56 46.77 11.81
N ILE A 238 -25.09 45.61 11.35
CA ILE A 238 -25.23 45.14 9.97
C ILE A 238 -26.21 43.97 9.84
N ARG A 239 -26.76 43.48 10.98
CA ARG A 239 -27.66 42.33 11.05
C ARG A 239 -28.81 42.41 10.05
N ASP A 240 -29.47 43.56 9.97
CA ASP A 240 -30.65 43.77 9.12
C ASP A 240 -30.31 44.33 7.73
N ARG A 241 -29.04 44.28 7.31
CA ARG A 241 -28.57 44.82 6.01
C ARG A 241 -27.74 43.84 5.18
N LEU A 242 -27.10 42.85 5.81
CA LEU A 242 -26.25 41.89 5.10
C LEU A 242 -27.09 40.92 4.28
N MET A 243 -27.15 41.12 2.96
CA MET A 243 -27.80 40.20 2.03
C MET A 243 -26.81 39.13 1.53
N ILE A 244 -27.25 37.88 1.43
CA ILE A 244 -26.42 36.75 0.97
C ILE A 244 -27.19 35.92 -0.07
N GLU A 245 -26.48 35.50 -1.12
CA GLU A 245 -26.96 34.53 -2.10
C GLU A 245 -26.81 33.11 -1.53
N LEU A 246 -27.92 32.38 -1.45
CA LEU A 246 -27.97 30.96 -1.13
C LEU A 246 -27.36 30.11 -2.24
N CYS A 247 -27.06 28.84 -1.97
CA CYS A 247 -26.62 27.94 -3.04
C CYS A 247 -27.66 27.71 -4.14
N THR A 248 -28.94 27.96 -3.86
CA THR A 248 -30.04 27.91 -4.82
C THR A 248 -30.09 29.12 -5.75
N GLY A 249 -29.32 30.18 -5.47
CA GLY A 249 -29.35 31.46 -6.18
C GLY A 249 -30.34 32.49 -5.61
N GLU A 250 -31.13 32.12 -4.58
CA GLU A 250 -32.01 33.07 -3.88
C GLU A 250 -31.20 34.00 -2.99
N ILE A 251 -31.53 35.30 -2.96
CA ILE A 251 -30.89 36.29 -2.11
C ILE A 251 -31.76 36.54 -0.87
N LYS A 252 -31.21 36.34 0.33
CA LYS A 252 -31.90 36.54 1.61
C LYS A 252 -31.09 37.39 2.57
N LEU A 253 -31.77 37.95 3.57
CA LEU A 253 -31.12 38.60 4.70
C LEU A 253 -30.38 37.55 5.55
N PHE A 254 -29.12 37.81 5.88
CA PHE A 254 -28.26 36.82 6.55
C PHE A 254 -28.81 36.38 7.91
N SER A 255 -29.38 37.32 8.67
CA SER A 255 -29.97 37.03 9.98
C SER A 255 -31.24 36.17 9.93
N GLU A 256 -31.83 35.97 8.75
CA GLU A 256 -33.03 35.15 8.54
C GLU A 256 -32.71 33.73 8.04
N LEU A 257 -31.43 33.44 7.76
CA LEU A 257 -30.98 32.14 7.29
C LEU A 257 -31.19 31.08 8.37
N SER A 258 -31.78 29.94 7.99
CA SER A 258 -31.84 28.75 8.83
C SER A 258 -30.44 28.12 9.00
N THR A 259 -30.26 27.29 10.04
CA THR A 259 -29.02 26.50 10.22
C THR A 259 -28.65 25.71 8.96
N TRP A 260 -29.65 25.16 8.26
CA TRP A 260 -29.45 24.41 7.02
C TRP A 260 -28.90 25.30 5.91
N GLU A 261 -29.45 26.50 5.73
CA GLU A 261 -28.98 27.44 4.71
C GLU A 261 -27.58 27.96 5.02
N LEU A 262 -27.29 28.28 6.30
CA LEU A 262 -25.96 28.71 6.74
C LEU A 262 -24.87 27.66 6.44
N LEU A 263 -25.16 26.38 6.67
CA LEU A 263 -24.25 25.27 6.36
C LEU A 263 -24.12 24.97 4.86
N ASN A 264 -25.01 25.50 4.02
CA ASN A 264 -25.07 25.19 2.59
C ASN A 264 -24.84 26.40 1.69
N LEU A 265 -24.23 27.47 2.17
CA LEU A 265 -23.68 28.49 1.28
C LEU A 265 -22.63 27.89 0.33
N LYS A 266 -22.47 28.48 -0.87
CA LYS A 266 -21.41 28.05 -1.80
C LYS A 266 -20.04 28.38 -1.18
N PRO A 267 -18.99 27.55 -1.39
CA PRO A 267 -17.64 27.87 -0.90
C PRO A 267 -17.19 29.30 -1.26
N ALA A 268 -17.33 29.68 -2.53
CA ALA A 268 -17.00 31.03 -3.01
C ALA A 268 -17.79 32.15 -2.29
N THR A 269 -19.06 31.90 -1.96
CA THR A 269 -19.88 32.85 -1.18
C THR A 269 -19.30 33.02 0.22
N VAL A 270 -18.90 31.94 0.88
CA VAL A 270 -18.30 31.98 2.23
C VAL A 270 -16.97 32.74 2.22
N PHE A 271 -16.12 32.47 1.22
CA PHE A 271 -14.79 33.07 1.13
C PHE A 271 -14.83 34.57 0.83
N ALA A 272 -15.89 35.05 0.17
CA ALA A 272 -16.09 36.47 -0.12
C ALA A 272 -16.65 37.27 1.07
N ILE A 273 -17.19 36.63 2.12
CA ILE A 273 -17.84 37.35 3.23
C ILE A 273 -16.92 38.40 3.88
N PRO A 274 -15.67 38.09 4.28
CA PRO A 274 -14.82 39.08 4.96
C PRO A 274 -14.64 40.37 4.15
N GLU A 275 -14.38 40.25 2.85
CA GLU A 275 -14.20 41.41 1.95
C GLU A 275 -15.51 42.15 1.72
N ARG A 276 -16.63 41.44 1.59
CA ARG A 276 -17.94 42.09 1.52
C ARG A 276 -18.27 42.89 2.77
N LEU A 277 -17.86 42.40 3.95
CA LEU A 277 -18.04 43.16 5.20
C LEU A 277 -17.25 44.46 5.22
N GLU A 278 -16.06 44.45 4.63
CA GLU A 278 -15.22 45.63 4.46
C GLU A 278 -15.80 46.59 3.41
N GLU A 279 -16.12 46.10 2.22
CA GLU A 279 -16.58 46.90 1.08
C GLU A 279 -18.00 47.46 1.23
N GLU A 280 -18.93 46.69 1.82
CA GLU A 280 -20.34 47.08 1.92
C GLU A 280 -20.66 47.84 3.23
N PHE A 281 -19.83 47.69 4.26
CA PHE A 281 -20.12 48.20 5.61
C PHE A 281 -18.96 48.95 6.29
N ASP A 282 -17.85 49.19 5.60
CA ASP A 282 -16.67 49.89 6.11
C ASP A 282 -16.09 49.24 7.39
N ILE A 283 -16.24 47.93 7.54
CA ILE A 283 -15.70 47.18 8.67
C ILE A 283 -14.22 46.92 8.43
N SER A 284 -13.34 47.50 9.24
CA SER A 284 -11.90 47.26 9.09
C SER A 284 -11.55 45.80 9.33
N SER A 285 -10.60 45.28 8.56
CA SER A 285 -10.16 43.88 8.64
C SER A 285 -9.59 43.53 10.02
N SER A 286 -8.93 44.48 10.68
CA SER A 286 -8.44 44.36 12.07
C SER A 286 -9.57 44.15 13.08
N PHE A 287 -10.63 44.98 13.02
CA PHE A 287 -11.79 44.84 13.88
C PHE A 287 -12.54 43.54 13.60
N LEU A 288 -12.68 43.17 12.32
CA LEU A 288 -13.30 41.91 11.92
C LEU A 288 -12.51 40.72 12.47
N THR A 289 -11.17 40.75 12.40
CA THR A 289 -10.30 39.69 12.94
C THR A 289 -10.49 39.54 14.45
N ASP A 290 -10.34 40.64 15.19
CA ASP A 290 -10.48 40.65 16.66
C ASP A 290 -11.87 40.20 17.14
N THR A 291 -12.89 40.51 16.35
CA THR A 291 -14.27 40.12 16.62
C THR A 291 -14.50 38.64 16.30
N MET A 292 -14.21 38.22 15.06
CA MET A 292 -14.51 36.87 14.58
C MET A 292 -13.70 35.81 15.31
N ASN A 293 -12.45 36.11 15.72
CA ASN A 293 -11.61 35.18 16.48
C ASN A 293 -12.26 34.66 17.77
N LYS A 294 -13.25 35.36 18.33
CA LYS A 294 -14.01 34.91 19.51
C LYS A 294 -15.11 33.90 19.18
N TYR A 295 -15.55 33.83 17.92
CA TYR A 295 -16.68 33.03 17.46
C TYR A 295 -16.28 31.86 16.54
N LEU A 296 -15.09 31.93 15.95
CA LEU A 296 -14.56 30.89 15.06
C LEU A 296 -14.34 29.56 15.80
N ILE A 297 -14.52 28.45 15.07
CA ILE A 297 -14.29 27.11 15.60
C ILE A 297 -12.82 26.85 15.97
N GLN A 298 -11.89 27.62 15.40
CA GLN A 298 -10.48 27.60 15.74
C GLN A 298 -10.26 27.97 17.21
N SER A 299 -11.13 28.81 17.78
CA SER A 299 -11.08 29.24 19.18
C SER A 299 -12.07 28.52 20.08
N LEU A 300 -13.31 28.30 19.61
CA LEU A 300 -14.39 27.71 20.43
C LEU A 300 -14.43 26.18 20.38
N GLY A 301 -13.91 25.57 19.31
CA GLY A 301 -14.25 24.20 18.93
C GLY A 301 -15.62 24.12 18.24
N LYS A 302 -15.76 23.20 17.29
CA LYS A 302 -16.99 23.05 16.48
C LYS A 302 -18.22 22.66 17.32
N ASP A 303 -18.04 21.86 18.37
CA ASP A 303 -19.13 21.28 19.15
C ASP A 303 -19.98 22.35 19.88
N VAL A 304 -19.36 23.49 20.20
CA VAL A 304 -20.05 24.65 20.78
C VAL A 304 -21.06 25.22 19.80
N LEU A 305 -20.66 25.38 18.53
CA LEU A 305 -21.57 25.85 17.47
C LEU A 305 -22.60 24.77 17.12
N GLU A 306 -22.20 23.50 17.04
CA GLU A 306 -23.14 22.40 16.79
C GLU A 306 -24.27 22.37 17.83
N LYS A 307 -23.93 22.50 19.12
CA LYS A 307 -24.93 22.59 20.20
C LYS A 307 -25.81 23.84 20.08
N LYS A 308 -25.22 25.00 19.80
CA LYS A 308 -25.95 26.27 19.69
C LYS A 308 -26.97 26.27 18.54
N PHE A 309 -26.59 25.71 17.40
CA PHE A 309 -27.42 25.66 16.19
C PHE A 309 -28.25 24.37 16.06
N ASN A 310 -28.30 23.56 17.12
CA ASN A 310 -29.04 22.29 17.20
C ASN A 310 -28.69 21.30 16.07
N ILE A 311 -27.39 21.19 15.77
CA ILE A 311 -26.85 20.21 14.81
C ILE A 311 -26.64 18.90 15.56
N THR A 312 -27.61 17.99 15.44
CA THR A 312 -27.60 16.70 16.15
C THR A 312 -26.99 15.55 15.34
N LEU A 313 -26.87 15.72 14.02
CA LEU A 313 -26.21 14.77 13.13
C LEU A 313 -24.86 15.35 12.68
N PRO A 314 -23.73 14.69 12.99
CA PRO A 314 -22.41 15.17 12.56
C PRO A 314 -22.34 15.30 11.04
N ASN A 315 -21.83 16.42 10.54
CA ASN A 315 -21.63 16.65 9.10
C ASN A 315 -20.74 15.55 8.49
N ARG A 316 -20.98 15.19 7.22
CA ARG A 316 -20.25 14.13 6.52
C ARG A 316 -19.14 14.68 5.64
N TYR A 317 -18.13 13.85 5.42
CA TYR A 317 -17.06 14.07 4.46
C TYR A 317 -16.99 12.83 3.57
N PHE A 318 -17.11 12.97 2.25
CA PHE A 318 -17.14 11.81 1.35
C PHE A 318 -15.82 11.66 0.60
N VAL A 319 -15.31 10.44 0.52
CA VAL A 319 -14.05 10.11 -0.17
C VAL A 319 -14.22 8.77 -0.88
N GLY A 320 -13.63 8.59 -2.07
CA GLY A 320 -13.61 7.27 -2.73
C GLY A 320 -13.06 6.18 -1.79
N ALA A 321 -13.65 4.98 -1.79
CA ALA A 321 -13.31 3.92 -0.83
C ALA A 321 -11.82 3.49 -0.89
N THR A 322 -11.17 3.69 -2.03
CA THR A 322 -9.74 3.46 -2.29
C THR A 322 -8.82 4.60 -1.79
N LYS A 323 -9.32 5.42 -0.86
CA LYS A 323 -8.59 6.55 -0.26
C LYS A 323 -7.28 6.15 0.39
N HIS A 324 -6.32 7.05 0.30
CA HIS A 324 -5.10 6.97 1.10
C HIS A 324 -5.42 7.14 2.60
N TYR A 325 -4.66 6.47 3.46
CA TYR A 325 -4.86 6.49 4.92
C TYR A 325 -4.74 7.89 5.56
N SER A 326 -4.21 8.89 4.82
CA SER A 326 -4.16 10.30 5.27
C SER A 326 -5.54 10.85 5.60
N TRP A 327 -6.60 10.40 4.93
CA TRP A 327 -7.97 10.89 5.12
C TRP A 327 -8.56 10.57 6.50
N PRO A 328 -8.70 9.30 6.92
CA PRO A 328 -9.19 8.97 8.27
C PRO A 328 -8.25 9.51 9.36
N LYS A 329 -6.93 9.51 9.12
CA LYS A 329 -5.95 10.10 10.03
C LYS A 329 -6.16 11.61 10.21
N GLY A 330 -6.35 12.34 9.10
CA GLY A 330 -6.58 13.79 9.13
C GLY A 330 -7.90 14.16 9.80
N ALA A 331 -8.95 13.37 9.58
CA ALA A 331 -10.22 13.54 10.29
C ALA A 331 -10.08 13.33 11.81
N ALA A 332 -9.28 12.35 12.24
CA ALA A 332 -8.98 12.13 13.64
C ALA A 332 -8.18 13.31 14.24
N ILE A 333 -7.10 13.76 13.58
CA ILE A 333 -6.26 14.88 14.03
C ILE A 333 -7.09 16.17 14.15
N THR A 334 -7.96 16.42 13.18
CA THR A 334 -8.80 17.63 13.20
C THR A 334 -10.00 17.51 14.14
N GLY A 335 -10.25 16.39 14.82
CA GLY A 335 -11.41 16.24 15.69
C GLY A 335 -12.75 16.16 14.95
N ILE A 336 -12.74 15.84 13.66
CA ILE A 336 -13.94 15.42 12.90
C ILE A 336 -14.29 13.96 13.23
N GLY A 337 -13.28 13.13 13.50
CA GLY A 337 -13.43 11.70 13.75
C GLY A 337 -13.50 10.89 12.45
N SER A 338 -12.82 9.74 12.41
CA SER A 338 -12.73 8.89 11.22
C SER A 338 -14.10 8.39 10.74
N ASP A 339 -15.05 8.18 11.65
CA ASP A 339 -16.40 7.68 11.34
C ASP A 339 -17.26 8.67 10.54
N ASN A 340 -16.78 9.92 10.39
CA ASN A 340 -17.39 10.94 9.55
C ASN A 340 -16.74 11.08 8.18
N ILE A 341 -15.65 10.33 7.91
CA ILE A 341 -15.16 10.04 6.56
C ILE A 341 -15.95 8.86 6.02
N ILE A 342 -16.86 9.12 5.08
CA ILE A 342 -17.73 8.12 4.50
C ILE A 342 -17.20 7.70 3.14
N ASP A 343 -17.05 6.40 3.01
CA ASP A 343 -16.55 5.77 1.80
C ASP A 343 -17.62 5.77 0.72
N ILE A 344 -17.25 6.30 -0.44
CA ILE A 344 -18.03 6.16 -1.66
C ILE A 344 -17.57 4.86 -2.32
N PRO A 345 -18.45 3.87 -2.53
CA PRO A 345 -18.10 2.63 -3.21
C PRO A 345 -17.48 2.88 -4.59
N VAL A 346 -16.69 1.92 -5.07
CA VAL A 346 -16.01 2.00 -6.35
C VAL A 346 -16.67 1.16 -7.44
N ASP A 347 -16.45 1.54 -8.69
CA ASP A 347 -16.77 0.78 -9.89
C ASP A 347 -15.77 -0.37 -10.11
N ILE A 348 -15.98 -1.16 -11.16
CA ILE A 348 -15.12 -2.30 -11.51
C ILE A 348 -13.68 -1.91 -11.89
N ASN A 349 -13.38 -0.62 -12.09
CA ASN A 349 -12.04 -0.10 -12.37
C ASN A 349 -11.41 0.56 -11.13
N ALA A 350 -11.98 0.35 -9.94
CA ALA A 350 -11.55 0.94 -8.68
C ALA A 350 -11.64 2.49 -8.65
N ARG A 351 -12.51 3.07 -9.47
CA ARG A 351 -12.86 4.51 -9.47
C ARG A 351 -14.12 4.72 -8.65
N LEU A 352 -14.28 5.87 -8.00
CA LEU A 352 -15.50 6.27 -7.32
C LEU A 352 -16.75 6.11 -8.21
N ASP A 353 -17.79 5.43 -7.70
CA ASP A 353 -19.08 5.27 -8.39
C ASP A 353 -19.99 6.48 -8.13
N SER A 354 -20.15 7.34 -9.13
CA SER A 354 -20.94 8.58 -9.05
C SER A 354 -22.43 8.31 -8.76
N SER A 355 -22.96 7.14 -9.14
CA SER A 355 -24.34 6.75 -8.83
C SER A 355 -24.56 6.47 -7.34
N LYS A 356 -23.53 5.96 -6.64
CA LYS A 356 -23.57 5.73 -5.18
C LYS A 356 -23.39 7.04 -4.44
N LEU A 357 -22.51 7.92 -4.92
CA LEU A 357 -22.39 9.29 -4.39
C LEU A 357 -23.72 10.04 -4.48
N ASP A 358 -24.43 9.96 -5.61
CA ASP A 358 -25.75 10.60 -5.75
C ASP A 358 -26.74 10.14 -4.67
N LYS A 359 -26.77 8.84 -4.35
CA LYS A 359 -27.62 8.30 -3.27
C LYS A 359 -27.22 8.84 -1.90
N LEU A 360 -25.93 8.82 -1.57
CA LEU A 360 -25.41 9.34 -0.30
C LEU A 360 -25.68 10.84 -0.12
N LEU A 361 -25.60 11.62 -1.19
CA LEU A 361 -25.94 13.05 -1.19
C LEU A 361 -27.45 13.26 -1.02
N GLN A 362 -28.29 12.43 -1.65
CA GLN A 362 -29.75 12.49 -1.47
C GLN A 362 -30.14 12.17 -0.02
N GLU A 363 -29.52 11.15 0.60
CA GLU A 363 -29.71 10.83 2.02
C GLU A 363 -29.34 12.03 2.91
N CYS A 364 -28.20 12.68 2.65
CA CYS A 364 -27.79 13.87 3.39
C CYS A 364 -28.78 15.03 3.24
N LEU A 365 -29.33 15.23 2.04
CA LEU A 365 -30.36 16.25 1.78
C LEU A 365 -31.65 15.94 2.55
N ASP A 366 -32.10 14.68 2.53
CA ASP A 366 -33.35 14.25 3.18
C ASP A 366 -33.25 14.31 4.71
N GLU A 367 -32.09 13.97 5.28
CA GLU A 367 -31.81 14.04 6.72
C GLU A 367 -31.44 15.45 7.21
N LYS A 368 -31.31 16.45 6.32
CA LYS A 368 -30.71 17.76 6.59
C LYS A 368 -29.34 17.66 7.28
N ARG A 369 -28.51 16.75 6.77
CA ARG A 369 -27.14 16.51 7.23
C ARG A 369 -26.15 17.18 6.29
N ALA A 370 -25.39 18.17 6.77
CA ALA A 370 -24.51 18.92 5.89
C ALA A 370 -23.26 18.12 5.50
N VAL A 371 -22.67 18.49 4.36
CA VAL A 371 -21.48 17.85 3.80
C VAL A 371 -20.35 18.86 3.78
N TYR A 372 -19.21 18.52 4.40
CA TYR A 372 -17.99 19.33 4.36
C TYR A 372 -17.47 19.41 2.93
N ALA A 373 -17.05 18.27 2.40
CA ALA A 373 -16.51 18.13 1.06
C ALA A 373 -16.74 16.73 0.48
N VAL A 374 -16.60 16.65 -0.84
CA VAL A 374 -16.43 15.40 -1.58
C VAL A 374 -15.03 15.38 -2.16
N VAL A 375 -14.32 14.27 -1.99
CA VAL A 375 -12.98 14.06 -2.53
C VAL A 375 -13.03 13.15 -3.74
N ALA A 376 -12.46 13.62 -4.84
CA ALA A 376 -12.11 12.80 -6.00
C ALA A 376 -10.63 12.45 -5.93
N ILE A 377 -10.29 11.17 -6.02
CA ILE A 377 -8.93 10.66 -6.06
C ILE A 377 -8.46 10.68 -7.51
N MET A 378 -7.45 11.50 -7.79
CA MET A 378 -6.93 11.71 -9.14
C MET A 378 -5.62 10.92 -9.28
N GLY A 379 -5.76 9.59 -9.39
CA GLY A 379 -4.64 8.65 -9.38
C GLY A 379 -4.52 7.92 -8.04
N SER A 380 -5.33 6.87 -7.85
CA SER A 380 -5.34 6.07 -6.61
C SER A 380 -4.01 5.36 -6.36
N THR A 381 -3.67 5.15 -5.07
CA THR A 381 -2.35 4.65 -4.65
C THR A 381 -2.05 3.25 -5.20
N GLU A 382 -3.05 2.38 -5.23
CA GLU A 382 -2.88 0.96 -5.57
C GLU A 382 -3.12 0.64 -7.06
N HIS A 383 -3.82 1.51 -7.80
CA HIS A 383 -4.26 1.20 -9.18
C HIS A 383 -4.05 2.34 -10.17
N GLY A 384 -3.64 3.52 -9.71
CA GLY A 384 -3.54 4.71 -10.55
C GLY A 384 -4.89 5.16 -11.13
N ALA A 385 -6.01 4.67 -10.58
CA ALA A 385 -7.36 4.97 -11.07
C ALA A 385 -7.70 6.45 -10.89
N VAL A 386 -8.40 7.03 -11.86
CA VAL A 386 -8.81 8.44 -11.85
C VAL A 386 -10.32 8.55 -11.69
N ASP A 387 -10.76 9.12 -10.57
CA ASP A 387 -12.17 9.30 -10.25
C ASP A 387 -12.88 10.22 -11.25
N PRO A 388 -14.20 10.04 -11.46
CA PRO A 388 -15.00 10.86 -12.36
C PRO A 388 -15.29 12.26 -11.77
N LEU A 389 -14.26 13.10 -11.65
CA LEU A 389 -14.36 14.45 -11.08
C LEU A 389 -15.39 15.33 -11.80
N LYS A 390 -15.57 15.16 -13.12
CA LYS A 390 -16.64 15.82 -13.87
C LYS A 390 -18.02 15.52 -13.28
N ASP A 391 -18.29 14.26 -12.98
CA ASP A 391 -19.57 13.83 -12.41
C ASP A 391 -19.76 14.37 -10.98
N VAL A 392 -18.69 14.38 -10.17
CA VAL A 392 -18.72 14.99 -8.82
C VAL A 392 -19.07 16.48 -8.90
N TRP A 393 -18.48 17.19 -9.86
CA TRP A 393 -18.80 18.59 -10.12
C TRP A 393 -20.25 18.79 -10.57
N GLU A 394 -20.75 17.99 -11.51
CA GLU A 394 -22.15 18.02 -11.97
C GLU A 394 -23.14 17.68 -10.85
N LEU A 395 -22.79 16.76 -9.94
CA LEU A 395 -23.56 16.45 -8.75
C LEU A 395 -23.61 17.64 -7.79
N ARG A 396 -22.51 18.37 -7.58
CA ARG A 396 -22.52 19.61 -6.78
C ARG A 396 -23.52 20.61 -7.36
N GLU A 397 -23.47 20.87 -8.66
CA GLU A 397 -24.39 21.77 -9.34
C GLU A 397 -25.87 21.31 -9.22
N LYS A 398 -26.11 20.01 -9.35
CA LYS A 398 -27.44 19.40 -9.16
C LYS A 398 -27.98 19.62 -7.74
N TYR A 399 -27.15 19.39 -6.71
CA TYR A 399 -27.58 19.49 -5.31
C TYR A 399 -27.65 20.93 -4.80
N GLN A 400 -26.84 21.85 -5.31
CA GLN A 400 -26.94 23.27 -4.97
C GLN A 400 -28.31 23.85 -5.35
N LYS A 401 -28.87 23.44 -6.49
CA LYS A 401 -30.25 23.77 -6.89
C LYS A 401 -31.32 23.25 -5.93
N LYS A 402 -31.00 22.22 -5.14
CA LYS A 402 -31.87 21.64 -4.10
C LYS A 402 -31.57 22.16 -2.68
N GLY A 403 -30.58 23.04 -2.52
CA GLY A 403 -30.21 23.60 -1.22
C GLY A 403 -29.10 22.85 -0.46
N LEU A 404 -28.36 21.95 -1.09
CA LEU A 404 -27.19 21.25 -0.51
C LEU A 404 -25.91 21.66 -1.24
N SER A 405 -24.90 22.12 -0.51
CA SER A 405 -23.61 22.57 -1.05
C SER A 405 -22.44 21.97 -0.28
N PHE A 406 -21.34 21.69 -0.98
CA PHE A 406 -20.12 21.11 -0.43
C PHE A 406 -18.89 21.59 -1.20
N ALA A 407 -17.72 21.54 -0.54
CA ALA A 407 -16.45 21.76 -1.22
C ALA A 407 -16.06 20.53 -2.05
N ILE A 408 -15.32 20.72 -3.13
CA ILE A 408 -14.70 19.64 -3.89
C ILE A 408 -13.19 19.73 -3.66
N HIS A 409 -12.60 18.65 -3.16
CA HIS A 409 -11.16 18.50 -3.10
C HIS A 409 -10.73 17.42 -4.09
N ALA A 410 -9.67 17.68 -4.85
CA ALA A 410 -9.05 16.65 -5.68
C ALA A 410 -7.75 16.18 -5.02
N ASP A 411 -7.70 14.92 -4.60
CA ASP A 411 -6.46 14.30 -4.14
C ASP A 411 -5.65 13.88 -5.37
N ALA A 412 -4.90 14.83 -5.93
CA ALA A 412 -4.04 14.64 -7.09
C ALA A 412 -2.56 14.51 -6.69
N ALA A 413 -2.29 13.99 -5.49
CA ALA A 413 -0.93 13.75 -5.01
C ALA A 413 -0.12 12.99 -6.07
N TRP A 414 -0.71 11.94 -6.65
CA TRP A 414 -0.12 11.21 -7.78
C TRP A 414 -0.42 11.85 -9.14
N GLY A 415 -1.69 12.10 -9.47
CA GLY A 415 -2.10 12.47 -10.82
C GLY A 415 -1.89 13.93 -11.23
N GLY A 416 -1.49 14.81 -10.31
CA GLY A 416 -1.41 16.25 -10.55
C GLY A 416 -0.47 16.62 -11.69
N TYR A 417 0.78 16.12 -11.68
CA TYR A 417 1.74 16.44 -12.74
C TYR A 417 1.35 15.88 -14.12
N PHE A 418 0.50 14.85 -14.20
CA PHE A 418 0.02 14.32 -15.47
C PHE A 418 -0.84 15.34 -16.24
N THR A 419 -1.34 16.40 -15.59
CA THR A 419 -1.98 17.51 -16.28
C THR A 419 -1.06 18.24 -17.26
N SER A 420 0.27 18.13 -17.10
CA SER A 420 1.24 18.69 -18.07
C SER A 420 1.07 18.09 -19.48
N LEU A 421 0.51 16.89 -19.61
CA LEU A 421 0.12 16.27 -20.90
C LEU A 421 -0.96 17.08 -21.64
N LEU A 422 -1.71 17.93 -20.92
CA LEU A 422 -2.78 18.76 -21.46
C LEU A 422 -2.33 20.20 -21.75
N ARG A 423 -1.16 20.63 -21.26
CA ARG A 423 -0.73 22.02 -21.32
C ARG A 423 0.19 22.27 -22.51
N GLU A 424 -0.14 23.32 -23.24
CA GLU A 424 0.67 23.82 -24.34
C GLU A 424 1.89 24.58 -23.81
N GLU A 425 3.00 24.50 -24.55
CA GLU A 425 4.19 25.29 -24.22
C GLU A 425 3.93 26.77 -24.52
N LYS A 426 4.08 27.63 -23.50
CA LYS A 426 4.11 29.08 -23.70
C LYS A 426 5.45 29.44 -24.34
N LYS A 427 5.44 29.75 -25.64
CA LYS A 427 6.66 30.14 -26.38
C LYS A 427 7.28 31.40 -25.78
N VAL A 428 8.42 31.27 -25.11
CA VAL A 428 9.27 32.38 -24.69
C VAL A 428 10.67 32.18 -25.30
N GLY A 429 10.96 32.86 -26.42
CA GLY A 429 12.29 32.83 -27.08
C GLY A 429 12.50 31.70 -28.11
N ARG A 430 13.73 31.60 -28.66
CA ARG A 430 14.12 30.69 -29.77
C ARG A 430 14.05 29.22 -29.34
N GLY A 431 12.85 28.65 -29.29
CA GLY A 431 12.67 27.20 -29.20
C GLY A 431 13.33 26.50 -30.38
N LEU A 432 13.93 25.34 -30.13
CA LEU A 432 14.39 24.44 -31.18
C LEU A 432 13.20 24.07 -32.09
N PRO A 433 13.41 23.84 -33.40
CA PRO A 433 12.34 23.44 -34.29
C PRO A 433 11.65 22.18 -33.75
N ILE A 434 10.34 22.24 -33.57
CA ILE A 434 9.52 21.07 -33.29
C ILE A 434 9.47 20.27 -34.58
N ASP A 435 10.11 19.10 -34.60
CA ASP A 435 9.91 18.14 -35.69
C ASP A 435 8.52 17.48 -35.50
N PRO A 436 7.55 17.75 -36.40
CA PRO A 436 6.21 17.19 -36.31
C PRO A 436 6.17 15.66 -36.55
N ASP A 437 7.24 15.06 -37.09
CA ASP A 437 7.33 13.63 -37.41
C ASP A 437 8.12 12.82 -36.36
N ASN A 438 8.63 13.46 -35.30
CA ASN A 438 9.46 12.82 -34.28
C ASN A 438 8.64 12.07 -33.21
N LYS A 439 8.07 10.92 -33.59
CA LYS A 439 7.17 10.09 -32.75
C LYS A 439 7.86 8.89 -32.07
N TYR A 440 9.14 8.95 -31.72
CA TYR A 440 9.89 7.73 -31.35
C TYR A 440 9.44 7.02 -30.06
N VAL A 441 8.98 7.79 -29.07
CA VAL A 441 8.07 7.25 -28.05
C VAL A 441 6.73 7.95 -28.28
N PRO A 442 5.62 7.20 -28.48
CA PRO A 442 4.33 7.84 -28.59
C PRO A 442 4.08 8.62 -27.30
N GLU A 443 3.70 9.89 -27.43
CA GLU A 443 2.94 10.58 -26.38
C GLU A 443 1.69 9.73 -26.17
N LEU A 444 1.67 8.86 -25.16
CA LEU A 444 0.43 8.22 -24.79
C LEU A 444 -0.48 9.32 -24.26
N ALA A 445 -1.35 9.77 -25.17
CA ALA A 445 -2.50 10.56 -24.83
C ALA A 445 -3.30 9.72 -23.83
N LEU A 446 -3.53 10.33 -22.67
CA LEU A 446 -4.49 9.90 -21.66
C LEU A 446 -5.74 9.32 -22.33
N SER A 447 -6.29 8.24 -21.77
CA SER A 447 -7.60 7.73 -22.17
C SER A 447 -8.63 8.87 -22.19
N THR A 448 -9.70 8.73 -22.98
CA THR A 448 -10.74 9.77 -23.06
C THR A 448 -11.31 10.11 -21.69
N HIS A 449 -11.49 9.10 -20.84
CA HIS A 449 -11.88 9.26 -19.44
C HIS A 449 -10.85 10.11 -18.68
N THR A 450 -9.60 9.63 -18.57
CA THR A 450 -8.56 10.30 -17.78
C THR A 450 -8.32 11.74 -18.24
N ARG A 451 -8.27 11.98 -19.55
CA ARG A 451 -8.16 13.32 -20.13
C ARG A 451 -9.28 14.25 -19.64
N THR A 452 -10.52 13.76 -19.69
CA THR A 452 -11.69 14.52 -19.25
C THR A 452 -11.57 14.88 -17.78
N GLN A 453 -11.23 13.91 -16.93
CA GLN A 453 -11.19 14.15 -15.48
C GLN A 453 -10.03 15.07 -15.07
N LEU A 454 -8.85 14.94 -15.68
CA LEU A 454 -7.73 15.84 -15.44
C LEU A 454 -8.01 17.28 -15.90
N ASP A 455 -8.77 17.49 -16.99
CA ASP A 455 -9.19 18.85 -17.39
C ASP A 455 -10.20 19.48 -16.41
N HIS A 456 -10.91 18.66 -15.63
CA HIS A 456 -11.88 19.12 -14.63
C HIS A 456 -11.26 19.47 -13.27
N LEU A 457 -9.95 19.23 -13.07
CA LEU A 457 -9.23 19.66 -11.86
C LEU A 457 -9.43 21.15 -11.56
N LYS A 458 -9.52 21.99 -12.59
CA LYS A 458 -9.78 23.44 -12.49
C LYS A 458 -11.07 23.82 -11.75
N TYR A 459 -12.01 22.89 -11.55
CA TYR A 459 -13.27 23.11 -10.85
C TYR A 459 -13.26 22.68 -9.38
N ALA A 460 -12.23 21.96 -8.93
CA ALA A 460 -12.03 21.64 -7.52
C ALA A 460 -11.70 22.92 -6.75
N ASP A 461 -12.17 23.05 -5.51
CA ASP A 461 -11.89 24.21 -4.65
C ASP A 461 -10.47 24.15 -4.08
N SER A 462 -9.94 22.92 -3.91
CA SER A 462 -8.54 22.68 -3.57
C SER A 462 -8.00 21.39 -4.21
N ILE A 463 -6.70 21.34 -4.45
CA ILE A 463 -6.01 20.21 -5.07
C ILE A 463 -4.72 19.92 -4.30
N THR A 464 -4.58 18.69 -3.80
CA THR A 464 -3.29 18.18 -3.33
C THR A 464 -2.46 17.71 -4.52
N ILE A 465 -1.16 17.98 -4.54
CA ILE A 465 -0.22 17.54 -5.58
C ILE A 465 1.15 17.26 -4.95
N ASP A 466 1.81 16.16 -5.32
CA ASP A 466 3.13 15.83 -4.76
C ASP A 466 4.25 15.94 -5.81
N PRO A 467 5.05 17.03 -5.77
CA PRO A 467 6.31 17.12 -6.49
C PRO A 467 7.25 15.91 -6.26
N HIS A 468 7.28 15.36 -5.03
CA HIS A 468 8.11 14.18 -4.70
C HIS A 468 7.55 12.84 -5.19
N LYS A 469 6.36 12.85 -5.80
CA LYS A 469 5.81 11.74 -6.56
C LYS A 469 6.07 12.06 -8.03
N SER A 470 5.04 12.18 -8.85
CA SER A 470 5.10 12.32 -10.32
C SER A 470 5.86 13.56 -10.82
N GLY A 471 6.29 14.46 -9.93
CA GLY A 471 7.20 15.56 -10.23
C GLY A 471 8.70 15.19 -10.25
N TYR A 472 9.11 13.97 -9.90
CA TYR A 472 10.53 13.55 -9.89
C TYR A 472 11.45 14.45 -9.04
N ILE A 473 10.90 15.10 -8.01
CA ILE A 473 11.66 15.92 -7.06
C ILE A 473 11.99 15.07 -5.82
N PRO A 474 13.18 15.21 -5.20
CA PRO A 474 13.49 14.46 -3.99
C PRO A 474 12.52 14.77 -2.84
N TYR A 475 12.27 13.78 -1.99
CA TYR A 475 11.59 14.01 -0.71
C TYR A 475 12.40 14.99 0.17
N PRO A 476 11.75 15.85 0.99
CA PRO A 476 10.30 16.08 1.05
C PRO A 476 9.84 17.19 0.09
N ALA A 477 8.75 16.95 -0.65
CA ALA A 477 8.05 17.98 -1.43
C ALA A 477 6.61 17.54 -1.78
N GLY A 478 5.64 17.92 -0.95
CA GLY A 478 4.21 17.91 -1.27
C GLY A 478 3.71 19.30 -1.65
N GLY A 479 2.42 19.45 -1.91
CA GLY A 479 1.84 20.74 -2.24
C GLY A 479 0.31 20.77 -2.17
N LEU A 480 -0.21 21.95 -1.87
CA LEU A 480 -1.64 22.24 -1.83
C LEU A 480 -1.91 23.51 -2.63
N CYS A 481 -2.89 23.43 -3.52
CA CYS A 481 -3.36 24.57 -4.33
C CYS A 481 -4.82 24.85 -4.01
N TYR A 482 -5.16 26.11 -3.75
CA TYR A 482 -6.53 26.60 -3.61
C TYR A 482 -6.94 27.35 -4.89
N ARG A 483 -8.15 27.04 -5.37
CA ARG A 483 -8.74 27.76 -6.52
C ARG A 483 -8.99 29.22 -6.20
N ASP A 484 -9.47 29.47 -4.99
CA ASP A 484 -9.65 30.79 -4.42
C ASP A 484 -8.64 30.98 -3.29
N GLY A 485 -7.65 31.86 -3.51
CA GLY A 485 -6.55 32.04 -2.57
C GLY A 485 -7.01 32.46 -1.17
N ARG A 486 -8.20 33.07 -1.03
CA ARG A 486 -8.74 33.51 0.27
C ARG A 486 -9.04 32.32 1.21
N MET A 487 -9.20 31.12 0.67
CA MET A 487 -9.41 29.90 1.46
C MET A 487 -8.27 29.64 2.46
N ARG A 488 -7.04 30.08 2.16
CA ARG A 488 -5.87 29.93 3.05
C ARG A 488 -6.00 30.67 4.39
N PHE A 489 -6.76 31.76 4.45
CA PHE A 489 -6.94 32.51 5.70
C PHE A 489 -7.80 31.77 6.71
N LEU A 490 -8.64 30.85 6.24
CA LEU A 490 -9.58 30.13 7.08
C LEU A 490 -8.97 28.95 7.83
N VAL A 491 -7.72 28.59 7.52
CA VAL A 491 -6.87 27.74 8.36
C VAL A 491 -6.06 28.57 9.37
N THR A 492 -6.32 29.87 9.49
CA THR A 492 -5.64 30.78 10.42
C THR A 492 -6.66 31.56 11.27
N TRP A 493 -6.16 32.46 12.12
CA TRP A 493 -6.95 33.49 12.82
C TRP A 493 -6.85 34.87 12.14
N LEU A 494 -6.40 34.92 10.88
CA LEU A 494 -6.13 36.15 10.12
C LEU A 494 -7.23 36.41 9.07
N ASN A 495 -7.43 37.68 8.70
CA ASN A 495 -8.27 38.09 7.56
C ASN A 495 -7.40 38.54 6.37
N PRO A 496 -7.91 38.47 5.13
CA PRO A 496 -7.14 38.73 3.89
C PRO A 496 -6.40 40.08 3.84
N ASP A 497 -6.97 41.12 4.43
CA ASP A 497 -6.54 42.51 4.19
C ASP A 497 -5.49 43.04 5.18
N VAL A 498 -5.18 42.29 6.25
CA VAL A 498 -4.12 42.68 7.21
C VAL A 498 -2.72 42.68 6.56
N TYR A 499 -2.57 42.10 5.37
CA TYR A 499 -1.30 42.00 4.63
C TYR A 499 -1.29 42.68 3.25
N LYS A 500 -2.30 43.50 2.90
CA LYS A 500 -2.37 44.15 1.57
C LYS A 500 -1.31 45.24 1.32
N ASP A 501 -0.52 45.67 2.32
CA ASP A 501 0.34 46.86 2.23
C ASP A 501 1.85 46.65 2.51
N SER A 502 2.38 45.44 2.40
CA SER A 502 3.84 45.24 2.42
C SER A 502 4.31 44.55 1.14
N ASP A 503 4.70 45.36 0.16
CA ASP A 503 5.46 44.95 -1.03
C ASP A 503 6.57 43.95 -0.65
N GLY A 504 6.30 42.64 -0.81
CA GLY A 504 7.29 41.57 -0.68
C GLY A 504 7.41 40.88 0.70
N ASP A 505 6.53 41.12 1.67
CA ASP A 505 6.67 40.60 3.05
C ASP A 505 5.68 39.49 3.45
N GLU A 506 4.97 38.88 2.50
CA GLU A 506 4.04 37.77 2.78
C GLU A 506 4.80 36.49 3.15
N SER A 507 4.78 36.14 4.45
CA SER A 507 5.29 34.84 4.91
C SER A 507 4.34 33.71 4.49
N VAL A 508 4.88 32.65 3.90
CA VAL A 508 4.13 31.45 3.52
C VAL A 508 3.85 30.53 4.72
N GLY A 509 4.70 30.58 5.76
CA GLY A 509 4.66 29.63 6.88
C GLY A 509 3.48 29.75 7.85
N VAL A 510 2.61 30.76 7.68
CA VAL A 510 1.44 30.96 8.55
C VAL A 510 0.15 30.35 7.99
N TYR A 511 0.14 29.94 6.72
CA TYR A 511 -1.07 29.51 6.00
C TYR A 511 -1.24 27.99 5.92
N GLY A 512 -0.60 27.24 6.82
CA GLY A 512 -0.60 25.78 6.83
C GLY A 512 -0.43 25.20 8.23
N VAL A 513 -0.24 23.88 8.30
CA VAL A 513 0.00 23.15 9.56
C VAL A 513 1.46 23.24 10.00
N GLU A 514 2.37 23.36 9.05
CA GLU A 514 3.81 23.40 9.28
C GLU A 514 4.28 24.76 9.77
N GLY A 515 5.43 24.78 10.48
CA GLY A 515 6.13 26.01 10.87
C GLY A 515 7.41 26.17 10.05
N SER A 516 8.55 25.88 10.68
CA SER A 516 9.85 25.88 9.96
C SER A 516 9.83 24.90 8.81
N LYS A 517 10.22 25.36 7.62
CA LYS A 517 10.21 24.58 6.38
C LYS A 517 11.39 24.96 5.48
N PRO A 518 12.05 23.97 4.83
CA PRO A 518 13.27 24.22 4.08
C PRO A 518 12.96 24.98 2.80
N GLY A 519 13.58 26.15 2.59
CA GLY A 519 13.50 26.85 1.30
C GLY A 519 14.12 26.04 0.15
N ALA A 520 14.91 25.00 0.46
CA ALA A 520 15.47 24.08 -0.53
C ALA A 520 14.42 23.26 -1.29
N ALA A 521 13.29 22.89 -0.66
CA ALA A 521 12.23 22.10 -1.31
C ALA A 521 11.53 22.86 -2.45
N PRO A 522 11.02 24.09 -2.27
CA PRO A 522 10.45 24.87 -3.37
C PRO A 522 11.49 25.23 -4.44
N VAL A 523 12.77 25.46 -4.07
CA VAL A 523 13.82 25.70 -5.09
C VAL A 523 14.07 24.45 -5.94
N ALA A 524 14.07 23.25 -5.34
CA ALA A 524 14.17 22.01 -6.10
C ALA A 524 13.05 21.87 -7.14
N ALA A 525 11.81 22.18 -6.72
CA ALA A 525 10.67 22.22 -7.64
C ALA A 525 10.84 23.28 -8.73
N TRP A 526 11.24 24.50 -8.37
CA TRP A 526 11.43 25.61 -9.30
C TRP A 526 12.49 25.32 -10.38
N VAL A 527 13.66 24.80 -9.99
CA VAL A 527 14.72 24.44 -10.95
C VAL A 527 14.22 23.34 -11.88
N SER A 528 13.50 22.34 -11.35
CA SER A 528 12.91 21.27 -12.15
C SER A 528 11.86 21.80 -13.14
N HIS A 529 10.92 22.63 -12.67
CA HIS A 529 9.89 23.24 -13.51
C HIS A 529 10.48 24.10 -14.62
N ARG A 530 11.57 24.83 -14.34
CA ARG A 530 12.25 25.69 -15.29
C ARG A 530 13.02 24.90 -16.36
N VAL A 531 13.66 23.78 -15.99
CA VAL A 531 14.48 22.98 -16.92
C VAL A 531 13.62 22.01 -17.73
N ILE A 532 12.69 21.33 -17.07
CA ILE A 532 11.84 20.31 -17.69
C ILE A 532 10.64 20.97 -18.37
N GLY A 533 9.95 21.90 -17.71
CA GLY A 533 8.76 22.59 -18.22
C GLY A 533 7.45 21.90 -17.87
N LEU A 534 6.50 22.63 -17.29
CA LEU A 534 5.16 22.15 -16.90
C LEU A 534 4.18 22.07 -18.08
N HIS A 535 4.60 21.45 -19.18
CA HIS A 535 3.84 21.37 -20.44
C HIS A 535 4.15 20.10 -21.22
N LYS A 536 3.45 19.88 -22.34
CA LYS A 536 3.56 18.66 -23.17
C LYS A 536 4.98 18.36 -23.64
N ASN A 537 5.77 19.38 -23.96
CA ASN A 537 7.17 19.24 -24.41
C ASN A 537 8.20 19.05 -23.27
N GLY A 538 7.71 18.95 -22.03
CA GLY A 538 8.50 18.88 -20.80
C GLY A 538 8.09 17.69 -19.95
N TYR A 539 7.48 17.94 -18.78
CA TYR A 539 6.92 16.89 -17.92
C TYR A 539 5.89 16.03 -18.66
N GLY A 540 5.14 16.59 -19.60
CA GLY A 540 4.22 15.80 -20.43
C GLY A 540 4.94 14.76 -21.28
N SER A 541 6.14 15.07 -21.80
CA SER A 541 6.97 14.10 -22.51
C SER A 541 7.47 13.04 -21.55
N LEU A 542 7.99 13.43 -20.38
CA LEU A 542 8.49 12.50 -19.36
C LEU A 542 7.43 11.51 -18.90
N LEU A 543 6.28 12.02 -18.49
CA LEU A 543 5.18 11.20 -18.01
C LEU A 543 4.54 10.40 -19.14
N GLY A 544 4.49 10.94 -20.36
CA GLY A 544 4.02 10.20 -21.53
C GLY A 544 4.88 8.96 -21.84
N GLU A 545 6.21 9.07 -21.73
CA GLU A 545 7.11 7.93 -21.93
C GLU A 545 7.05 6.92 -20.77
N ALA A 546 6.89 7.41 -19.54
CA ALA A 546 6.64 6.56 -18.37
C ALA A 546 5.31 5.78 -18.51
N MET A 547 4.22 6.46 -18.90
CA MET A 547 2.94 5.82 -19.19
C MET A 547 3.06 4.77 -20.28
N PHE A 548 3.79 5.08 -21.36
CA PHE A 548 4.04 4.11 -22.43
C PHE A 548 4.80 2.88 -21.94
N SER A 549 5.81 3.08 -21.10
CA SER A 549 6.52 2.01 -20.41
C SER A 549 5.58 1.17 -19.54
N CYS A 550 4.69 1.82 -18.79
CA CYS A 550 3.69 1.15 -17.97
C CYS A 550 2.71 0.30 -18.80
N THR A 551 2.20 0.84 -19.91
CA THR A 551 1.31 0.12 -20.81
C THR A 551 2.04 -1.03 -21.50
N LYS A 552 3.30 -0.86 -21.90
CA LYS A 552 4.13 -1.97 -22.43
C LYS A 552 4.28 -3.09 -21.40
N MET A 553 4.50 -2.78 -20.12
CA MET A 553 4.47 -3.80 -19.06
C MET A 553 3.08 -4.45 -18.93
N TYR A 554 2.00 -3.68 -18.94
CA TYR A 554 0.63 -4.21 -18.94
C TYR A 554 0.38 -5.21 -20.07
N THR A 555 0.85 -4.93 -21.28
CA THR A 555 0.69 -5.85 -22.42
C THR A 555 1.40 -7.18 -22.22
N ASN A 556 2.48 -7.21 -21.43
CA ASN A 556 3.10 -8.48 -21.03
C ASN A 556 2.17 -9.24 -20.09
N TRP A 557 1.63 -8.60 -19.05
CA TRP A 557 0.73 -9.26 -18.08
C TRP A 557 -0.51 -9.87 -18.72
N VAL A 558 -1.16 -9.14 -19.63
CA VAL A 558 -2.41 -9.62 -20.25
C VAL A 558 -2.21 -10.76 -21.25
N THR A 559 -0.97 -10.98 -21.71
CA THR A 559 -0.63 -12.00 -22.71
C THR A 559 0.29 -13.10 -22.20
N MET A 560 0.76 -13.00 -20.96
CA MET A 560 1.83 -13.83 -20.39
C MET A 560 1.47 -15.32 -20.32
N ASP A 561 0.21 -15.61 -20.05
CA ASP A 561 -0.40 -16.93 -19.89
C ASP A 561 -0.90 -17.53 -21.21
N ILE A 562 -0.81 -16.81 -22.34
CA ILE A 562 -1.21 -17.37 -23.63
C ILE A 562 -0.30 -18.55 -23.99
N GLY A 563 -0.89 -19.75 -24.05
CA GLY A 563 -0.17 -20.99 -24.32
C GLY A 563 0.64 -21.50 -23.13
N ASP A 564 0.49 -20.91 -21.94
CA ASP A 564 1.10 -21.41 -20.72
C ASP A 564 0.22 -22.52 -20.10
N PRO A 565 0.78 -23.71 -19.80
CA PRO A 565 0.00 -24.81 -19.26
C PRO A 565 -0.34 -24.65 -17.78
N ASN A 566 0.30 -23.74 -17.04
CA ASN A 566 0.19 -23.68 -15.59
C ASN A 566 -0.19 -22.28 -15.08
N LEU A 567 0.47 -21.23 -15.56
CA LEU A 567 0.30 -19.87 -15.05
C LEU A 567 -0.95 -19.20 -15.66
N ILE A 568 -1.66 -18.43 -14.83
CA ILE A 568 -2.75 -17.54 -15.21
C ILE A 568 -2.42 -16.16 -14.67
N VAL A 569 -2.56 -15.11 -15.49
CA VAL A 569 -2.32 -13.72 -15.08
C VAL A 569 -3.49 -12.87 -15.53
N VAL A 570 -4.12 -12.17 -14.59
CA VAL A 570 -5.30 -11.34 -14.86
C VAL A 570 -5.07 -9.93 -14.32
N PRO A 571 -4.92 -8.93 -15.22
CA PRO A 571 -4.90 -7.53 -14.82
C PRO A 571 -6.25 -7.03 -14.34
N LEU A 572 -6.25 -6.11 -13.36
CA LEU A 572 -7.45 -5.44 -12.86
C LEU A 572 -8.20 -4.75 -14.00
N ASN A 573 -7.50 -3.90 -14.77
CA ASN A 573 -8.07 -3.24 -15.93
C ASN A 573 -8.23 -4.26 -17.08
N ALA A 574 -9.46 -4.41 -17.57
CA ALA A 574 -9.74 -5.28 -18.71
C ALA A 574 -9.32 -4.64 -20.04
N ILE A 575 -8.94 -5.48 -21.02
CA ILE A 575 -8.74 -5.00 -22.40
C ILE A 575 -10.08 -4.59 -23.02
N PRO A 576 -10.10 -3.72 -24.06
CA PRO A 576 -11.34 -3.24 -24.64
C PRO A 576 -12.34 -4.33 -25.02
N ALA A 577 -11.90 -5.43 -25.65
CA ALA A 577 -12.81 -6.51 -26.02
C ALA A 577 -13.50 -7.17 -24.82
N GLU A 578 -12.82 -7.26 -23.67
CA GLU A 578 -13.39 -7.82 -22.45
C GLU A 578 -14.28 -6.79 -21.71
N ARG A 579 -13.83 -5.54 -21.65
CA ARG A 579 -14.58 -4.41 -21.07
C ARG A 579 -15.91 -4.18 -21.77
N ASP A 580 -15.92 -4.33 -23.09
CA ASP A 580 -17.08 -4.07 -23.96
C ASP A 580 -18.01 -5.31 -24.09
N GLY A 581 -17.75 -6.37 -23.32
CA GLY A 581 -18.61 -7.56 -23.25
C GLY A 581 -18.46 -8.54 -24.43
N GLY A 582 -17.30 -8.56 -25.09
CA GLY A 582 -17.00 -9.47 -26.19
C GLY A 582 -16.97 -10.95 -25.77
N THR A 583 -17.10 -11.85 -26.74
CA THR A 583 -17.07 -13.30 -26.49
C THR A 583 -15.67 -13.78 -26.07
N PRO A 584 -15.53 -14.95 -25.41
CA PRO A 584 -14.21 -15.51 -25.09
C PRO A 584 -13.27 -15.60 -26.30
N GLU A 585 -13.79 -15.90 -27.49
CA GLU A 585 -13.02 -15.95 -28.73
C GLU A 585 -12.56 -14.57 -29.20
N GLU A 586 -13.38 -13.53 -29.04
CA GLU A 586 -13.02 -12.15 -29.38
C GLU A 586 -11.96 -11.60 -28.43
N ILE A 587 -12.12 -11.86 -27.12
CA ILE A 587 -11.15 -11.54 -26.09
C ILE A 587 -9.82 -12.21 -26.41
N GLN A 588 -9.83 -13.52 -26.69
CA GLN A 588 -8.62 -14.27 -27.01
C GLN A 588 -7.94 -13.76 -28.30
N LYS A 589 -8.71 -13.44 -29.35
CA LYS A 589 -8.17 -12.82 -30.58
C LYS A 589 -7.51 -11.48 -30.32
N GLN A 590 -8.08 -10.63 -29.45
CA GLN A 590 -7.47 -9.35 -29.11
C GLN A 590 -6.17 -9.55 -28.30
N ARG A 591 -6.14 -10.52 -27.37
CA ARG A 591 -4.93 -10.89 -26.63
C ARG A 591 -3.82 -11.39 -27.55
N GLU A 592 -4.13 -12.24 -28.52
CA GLU A 592 -3.19 -12.70 -29.55
C GLU A 592 -2.68 -11.53 -30.40
N TYR A 593 -3.57 -10.64 -30.82
CA TYR A 593 -3.19 -9.43 -31.54
C TYR A 593 -2.21 -8.55 -30.74
N ILE A 594 -2.47 -8.34 -29.44
CA ILE A 594 -1.58 -7.61 -28.54
C ILE A 594 -0.20 -8.28 -28.46
N ARG A 595 -0.16 -9.60 -28.25
CA ARG A 595 1.10 -10.37 -28.18
C ARG A 595 1.92 -10.20 -29.45
N ASP A 596 1.27 -10.36 -30.60
CA ASP A 596 1.95 -10.47 -31.89
C ASP A 596 2.30 -9.10 -32.50
N ASN A 597 1.56 -8.04 -32.15
CA ASN A 597 1.71 -6.72 -32.77
C ASN A 597 2.19 -5.61 -31.82
N ILE A 598 2.23 -5.85 -30.50
CA ILE A 598 2.56 -4.82 -29.51
C ILE A 598 3.71 -5.25 -28.58
N VAL A 599 3.61 -6.41 -27.93
CA VAL A 599 4.54 -6.79 -26.82
C VAL A 599 6.01 -6.71 -27.24
N ASN A 600 6.37 -7.36 -28.35
CA ASN A 600 7.77 -7.44 -28.81
C ASN A 600 8.09 -6.47 -29.95
N ARG A 601 7.16 -5.57 -30.30
CA ARG A 601 7.36 -4.66 -31.42
C ARG A 601 8.27 -3.50 -31.03
N PRO A 602 9.30 -3.17 -31.82
CA PRO A 602 10.12 -1.98 -31.61
C PRO A 602 9.27 -0.71 -31.55
N ASN A 603 9.64 0.24 -30.68
CA ASN A 603 8.82 1.44 -30.42
C ASN A 603 8.57 2.26 -31.71
N LEU A 604 9.60 2.43 -32.55
CA LEU A 604 9.50 3.15 -33.82
C LEU A 604 8.55 2.51 -34.84
N GLU A 605 8.41 1.19 -34.80
CA GLU A 605 7.46 0.49 -35.67
C GLU A 605 6.05 0.54 -35.09
N LEU A 606 5.93 0.38 -33.76
CA LEU A 606 4.66 0.41 -33.06
C LEU A 606 3.98 1.76 -33.18
N VAL A 607 4.72 2.87 -33.02
CA VAL A 607 4.16 4.22 -33.10
C VAL A 607 3.68 4.63 -34.50
N ARG A 608 4.18 3.96 -35.54
CA ARG A 608 3.73 4.15 -36.94
C ARG A 608 2.49 3.31 -37.27
N ASP A 609 2.06 2.44 -36.37
CA ASP A 609 0.86 1.62 -36.52
C ASP A 609 -0.30 2.27 -35.76
N ASP A 610 -1.11 3.05 -36.49
CA ASP A 610 -2.26 3.78 -35.91
C ASP A 610 -3.27 2.84 -35.22
N LYS A 611 -3.45 1.62 -35.75
CA LYS A 611 -4.38 0.64 -35.18
C LYS A 611 -3.85 0.10 -33.86
N ALA A 612 -2.56 -0.28 -33.81
CA ALA A 612 -1.94 -0.75 -32.58
C ALA A 612 -1.89 0.38 -31.53
N MET A 613 -1.53 1.60 -31.92
CA MET A 613 -1.48 2.75 -31.01
C MET A 613 -2.85 3.18 -30.47
N ALA A 614 -3.92 3.04 -31.26
CA ALA A 614 -5.28 3.24 -30.76
C ALA A 614 -5.60 2.27 -29.62
N LEU A 615 -5.18 1.00 -29.75
CA LEU A 615 -5.35 0.00 -28.70
C LEU A 615 -4.46 0.31 -27.48
N VAL A 616 -3.20 0.70 -27.66
CA VAL A 616 -2.30 1.05 -26.54
C VAL A 616 -2.88 2.17 -25.65
N ARG A 617 -3.56 3.17 -26.23
CA ARG A 617 -4.17 4.28 -25.46
C ARG A 617 -5.35 3.87 -24.58
N GLU A 618 -5.96 2.72 -24.86
CA GLU A 618 -7.16 2.22 -24.19
C GLU A 618 -6.86 1.06 -23.21
N MET A 619 -5.57 0.76 -23.00
CA MET A 619 -5.10 -0.39 -22.21
C MET A 619 -4.28 0.04 -20.98
N GLY A 620 -4.43 -0.73 -19.90
CA GLY A 620 -3.69 -0.54 -18.65
C GLY A 620 -4.39 0.38 -17.66
N SER A 621 -3.63 0.78 -16.65
CA SER A 621 -4.06 1.75 -15.64
C SER A 621 -4.29 3.14 -16.23
N ASP A 622 -5.15 3.93 -15.58
CA ASP A 622 -5.39 5.32 -15.96
C ASP A 622 -4.11 6.17 -15.85
N LEU A 623 -3.28 5.95 -14.82
CA LEU A 623 -2.04 6.71 -14.55
C LEU A 623 -0.93 5.81 -13.97
N SER A 624 -0.22 5.08 -14.84
CA SER A 624 1.09 4.43 -14.58
C SER A 624 1.20 3.45 -13.39
N ILE A 625 0.09 2.86 -12.92
CA ILE A 625 0.10 1.86 -11.84
C ILE A 625 -0.77 0.65 -12.21
N ASN A 626 -0.18 -0.39 -12.78
CA ASN A 626 -0.95 -1.59 -13.14
C ASN A 626 -1.12 -2.49 -11.92
N ALA A 627 -2.35 -2.95 -11.69
CA ALA A 627 -2.65 -4.01 -10.73
C ALA A 627 -3.02 -5.31 -11.47
N PHE A 628 -2.59 -6.45 -10.95
CA PHE A 628 -2.90 -7.76 -11.51
C PHE A 628 -2.80 -8.86 -10.44
N ALA A 629 -3.44 -10.00 -10.70
CA ALA A 629 -3.35 -11.18 -9.86
C ALA A 629 -2.91 -12.40 -10.68
N CYS A 630 -2.18 -13.30 -10.03
CA CYS A 630 -1.79 -14.59 -10.57
C CYS A 630 -2.62 -15.73 -9.99
N ASN A 631 -2.88 -16.73 -10.81
CA ASN A 631 -3.46 -18.00 -10.41
C ASN A 631 -2.76 -19.13 -11.18
N PHE A 632 -3.12 -20.37 -10.88
CA PHE A 632 -2.46 -21.53 -11.46
C PHE A 632 -3.45 -22.65 -11.80
N ARG A 633 -3.01 -23.57 -12.65
CA ARG A 633 -3.69 -24.84 -12.93
C ARG A 633 -3.15 -25.93 -12.03
N LEU A 634 -4.05 -26.74 -11.48
CA LEU A 634 -3.73 -27.93 -10.70
C LEU A 634 -3.13 -29.02 -11.60
N ALA A 635 -2.59 -30.08 -11.01
CA ALA A 635 -1.97 -31.18 -11.73
C ALA A 635 -2.92 -31.91 -12.72
N ASN A 636 -4.23 -31.79 -12.52
CA ASN A 636 -5.27 -32.32 -13.42
C ASN A 636 -5.61 -31.38 -14.59
N GLY A 637 -4.97 -30.20 -14.69
CA GLY A 637 -5.20 -29.17 -15.71
C GLY A 637 -6.36 -28.20 -15.40
N GLU A 638 -7.12 -28.43 -14.33
CA GLU A 638 -8.18 -27.52 -13.90
C GLU A 638 -7.60 -26.25 -13.25
N ILE A 639 -8.31 -25.14 -13.38
CA ILE A 639 -7.94 -23.89 -12.71
C ILE A 639 -8.15 -24.04 -11.21
N ASN A 640 -7.18 -23.62 -10.39
CA ASN A 640 -7.38 -23.48 -8.96
C ASN A 640 -8.55 -22.51 -8.68
N LYS A 641 -9.53 -22.98 -7.91
CA LYS A 641 -10.71 -22.19 -7.54
C LYS A 641 -10.61 -21.55 -6.15
N ASP A 642 -9.58 -21.88 -5.38
CA ASP A 642 -9.43 -21.42 -3.99
C ASP A 642 -8.69 -20.07 -3.95
N VAL A 643 -9.36 -19.04 -3.40
CA VAL A 643 -8.78 -17.69 -3.24
C VAL A 643 -7.54 -17.72 -2.34
N VAL A 644 -7.54 -18.54 -1.28
CA VAL A 644 -6.40 -18.64 -0.34
C VAL A 644 -5.16 -19.17 -1.04
N GLU A 645 -5.31 -20.11 -1.97
CA GLU A 645 -4.20 -20.66 -2.74
C GLU A 645 -3.68 -19.71 -3.81
N SER A 646 -4.57 -18.91 -4.41
CA SER A 646 -4.15 -17.81 -5.29
C SER A 646 -3.42 -16.73 -4.50
N ASN A 647 -3.92 -16.35 -3.32
CA ASN A 647 -3.25 -15.38 -2.43
C ASN A 647 -1.86 -15.88 -2.02
N TYR A 648 -1.74 -17.17 -1.67
CA TYR A 648 -0.45 -17.78 -1.38
C TYR A 648 0.53 -17.63 -2.54
N LEU A 649 0.13 -17.93 -3.78
CA LEU A 649 0.98 -17.73 -4.96
C LEU A 649 1.44 -16.27 -5.10
N ASN A 650 0.50 -15.31 -5.04
CA ASN A 650 0.82 -13.89 -5.21
C ASN A 650 1.76 -13.38 -4.10
N THR A 651 1.48 -13.71 -2.83
CA THR A 651 2.34 -13.37 -1.70
C THR A 651 3.76 -13.93 -1.88
N ARG A 652 3.89 -15.20 -2.29
CA ARG A 652 5.20 -15.82 -2.52
C ARG A 652 5.99 -15.16 -3.66
N ILE A 653 5.31 -14.84 -4.76
CA ILE A 653 5.93 -14.08 -5.86
C ILE A 653 6.41 -12.72 -5.36
N TYR A 654 5.58 -12.00 -4.59
CA TYR A 654 5.95 -10.72 -4.00
C TYR A 654 7.18 -10.83 -3.09
N GLU A 655 7.24 -11.80 -2.17
CA GLU A 655 8.40 -12.01 -1.29
C GLU A 655 9.70 -12.26 -2.08
N ARG A 656 9.62 -13.04 -3.17
CA ARG A 656 10.77 -13.29 -4.05
C ARG A 656 11.21 -12.03 -4.80
N LEU A 657 10.28 -11.13 -5.11
CA LEU A 657 10.48 -9.92 -5.91
C LEU A 657 10.41 -8.62 -5.09
N SER A 658 10.65 -8.71 -3.79
CA SER A 658 10.72 -7.55 -2.89
C SER A 658 11.81 -7.75 -1.83
N VAL A 659 12.10 -6.69 -1.10
CA VAL A 659 13.02 -6.67 0.03
C VAL A 659 12.16 -6.39 1.27
N THR A 660 11.98 -7.42 2.09
CA THR A 660 11.10 -7.40 3.28
C THR A 660 11.86 -7.69 4.57
N LYS A 661 13.10 -8.18 4.44
CA LYS A 661 14.02 -8.52 5.52
C LYS A 661 15.37 -7.85 5.29
N ILE A 662 16.14 -7.67 6.35
CA ILE A 662 17.47 -7.01 6.26
C ILE A 662 18.50 -7.92 5.59
N GLU A 663 18.30 -9.23 5.69
CA GLU A 663 19.12 -10.27 5.09
C GLU A 663 18.86 -10.43 3.58
N ASP A 664 17.77 -9.84 3.06
CA ASP A 664 17.47 -9.89 1.63
C ASP A 664 18.54 -9.12 0.84
N ASN A 665 19.25 -9.83 -0.03
CA ASN A 665 20.21 -9.24 -0.94
C ASN A 665 19.49 -8.60 -2.15
N ILE A 666 19.59 -7.29 -2.28
CA ILE A 666 18.98 -6.52 -3.38
C ILE A 666 19.47 -6.97 -4.77
N PHE A 667 20.71 -7.50 -4.85
CA PHE A 667 21.34 -7.86 -6.13
C PHE A 667 20.81 -9.19 -6.69
N ASP A 668 20.16 -10.02 -5.87
CA ASP A 668 19.57 -11.30 -6.28
C ASP A 668 18.15 -11.13 -6.85
N LYS A 669 17.57 -9.93 -6.71
CA LYS A 669 16.21 -9.61 -7.14
C LYS A 669 16.21 -9.17 -8.61
N PRO A 670 15.60 -9.93 -9.54
CA PRO A 670 15.62 -9.59 -10.96
C PRO A 670 14.60 -8.49 -11.32
N LEU A 671 13.64 -8.23 -10.44
CA LEU A 671 12.57 -7.23 -10.56
C LEU A 671 12.12 -6.88 -9.14
N PHE A 672 11.68 -5.64 -8.95
CA PHE A 672 10.97 -5.23 -7.74
C PHE A 672 9.52 -4.95 -8.06
N ILE A 673 8.61 -5.56 -7.30
CA ILE A 673 7.16 -5.34 -7.39
C ILE A 673 6.61 -5.05 -6.00
N MET A 674 5.43 -4.43 -5.90
CA MET A 674 4.70 -4.34 -4.63
C MET A 674 3.48 -5.25 -4.64
N SER A 675 2.92 -5.48 -3.46
CA SER A 675 1.68 -6.22 -3.29
C SER A 675 0.77 -5.48 -2.32
N THR A 676 -0.53 -5.64 -2.54
CA THR A 676 -1.60 -5.14 -1.68
C THR A 676 -2.75 -6.15 -1.75
N PHE A 677 -3.82 -5.90 -1.00
CA PHE A 677 -5.00 -6.75 -1.00
C PHE A 677 -6.27 -5.95 -1.31
N MET A 678 -7.18 -6.58 -2.06
CA MET A 678 -8.50 -6.05 -2.34
C MET A 678 -9.48 -6.61 -1.32
N GLU A 679 -9.79 -5.79 -0.32
CA GLU A 679 -10.79 -6.14 0.69
C GLU A 679 -12.20 -6.17 0.09
N ASP A 680 -12.91 -7.29 0.24
CA ASP A 680 -14.22 -7.50 -0.40
C ASP A 680 -15.23 -6.42 0.02
N LYS A 681 -15.19 -5.98 1.29
CA LYS A 681 -16.07 -4.92 1.80
C LYS A 681 -15.81 -3.53 1.21
N VAL A 682 -14.58 -3.27 0.75
CA VAL A 682 -14.14 -1.97 0.21
C VAL A 682 -14.32 -1.93 -1.30
N TYR A 683 -13.92 -3.00 -1.99
CA TYR A 683 -13.92 -3.08 -3.45
C TYR A 683 -15.20 -3.68 -4.02
N GLY A 684 -15.93 -4.48 -3.25
CA GLY A 684 -17.22 -5.08 -3.62
C GLY A 684 -17.19 -5.78 -4.99
N GLU A 685 -17.99 -5.26 -5.92
CA GLU A 685 -18.11 -5.79 -7.28
C GLU A 685 -16.78 -5.77 -8.04
N CYS A 686 -15.91 -4.79 -7.78
CA CYS A 686 -14.58 -4.72 -8.40
C CYS A 686 -13.71 -5.94 -8.05
N CYS A 687 -13.63 -6.30 -6.76
CA CYS A 687 -12.91 -7.50 -6.30
C CYS A 687 -13.57 -8.78 -6.81
N THR A 688 -14.91 -8.85 -6.72
CA THR A 688 -15.69 -9.99 -7.22
C THR A 688 -15.42 -10.25 -8.70
N ARG A 689 -15.44 -9.20 -9.53
CA ARG A 689 -15.20 -9.32 -10.97
C ARG A 689 -13.76 -9.75 -11.29
N LEU A 690 -12.78 -9.29 -10.53
CA LEU A 690 -11.40 -9.76 -10.68
C LEU A 690 -11.26 -11.24 -10.30
N LYS A 691 -11.89 -11.68 -9.19
CA LYS A 691 -11.94 -13.09 -8.76
C LYS A 691 -12.56 -13.98 -9.86
N GLU A 692 -13.68 -13.56 -10.45
CA GLU A 692 -14.33 -14.26 -11.56
C GLU A 692 -13.41 -14.44 -12.77
N ARG A 693 -12.74 -13.36 -13.20
CA ARG A 693 -11.82 -13.38 -14.34
C ARG A 693 -10.58 -14.24 -14.06
N LEU A 694 -10.11 -14.27 -12.82
CA LEU A 694 -9.01 -15.10 -12.35
C LEU A 694 -9.38 -16.59 -12.21
N GLY A 695 -10.69 -16.90 -12.17
CA GLY A 695 -11.22 -18.26 -12.05
C GLY A 695 -11.30 -18.77 -10.61
N VAL A 696 -11.21 -17.88 -9.61
CA VAL A 696 -11.32 -18.23 -8.18
C VAL A 696 -12.71 -17.90 -7.63
N VAL A 697 -13.14 -18.63 -6.60
CA VAL A 697 -14.46 -18.50 -5.98
C VAL A 697 -14.31 -18.43 -4.47
N GLY A 698 -14.79 -17.36 -3.86
CA GLY A 698 -14.72 -17.18 -2.40
C GLY A 698 -15.04 -15.75 -1.94
N ALA A 699 -15.49 -15.64 -0.70
CA ALA A 699 -15.75 -14.35 -0.04
C ALA A 699 -14.49 -13.72 0.57
N GLN A 700 -13.36 -14.43 0.53
CA GLN A 700 -12.09 -13.94 1.02
C GLN A 700 -11.60 -12.74 0.19
N ASP A 701 -10.80 -11.90 0.84
CA ASP A 701 -10.03 -10.84 0.20
C ASP A 701 -9.03 -11.43 -0.79
N LEU A 702 -8.69 -10.66 -1.84
CA LEU A 702 -7.78 -11.10 -2.90
C LEU A 702 -6.46 -10.34 -2.82
N ASP A 703 -5.35 -11.06 -2.68
CA ASP A 703 -4.01 -10.48 -2.80
C ASP A 703 -3.70 -10.20 -4.27
N ILE A 704 -3.22 -9.00 -4.54
CA ILE A 704 -2.84 -8.54 -5.87
C ILE A 704 -1.38 -8.07 -5.87
N LEU A 705 -0.78 -8.14 -7.04
CA LEU A 705 0.51 -7.58 -7.36
C LEU A 705 0.32 -6.24 -8.08
N VAL A 706 1.17 -5.28 -7.78
CA VAL A 706 1.10 -3.95 -8.37
C VAL A 706 2.44 -3.54 -8.92
N ASN A 707 2.45 -3.07 -10.17
CA ASN A 707 3.59 -2.39 -10.76
C ASN A 707 3.32 -0.89 -10.88
N CYS A 708 4.13 -0.04 -10.24
CA CYS A 708 4.23 1.38 -10.61
C CYS A 708 5.42 1.52 -11.57
N VAL A 709 5.20 2.05 -12.77
CA VAL A 709 6.27 2.22 -13.78
C VAL A 709 6.43 3.68 -14.11
N MET A 710 7.53 4.26 -13.62
CA MET A 710 7.87 5.67 -13.82
C MET A 710 9.23 5.86 -14.50
N SER A 711 9.93 4.78 -14.79
CA SER A 711 11.13 4.86 -15.62
C SER A 711 10.71 5.07 -17.08
N PRO A 712 11.24 6.09 -17.78
CA PRO A 712 11.03 6.26 -19.23
C PRO A 712 11.94 5.34 -20.07
N PHE A 713 12.87 4.62 -19.44
CA PHE A 713 13.92 3.86 -20.12
C PHE A 713 13.64 2.37 -20.47
N PRO A 714 12.69 1.62 -19.84
CA PRO A 714 12.65 0.17 -19.97
C PRO A 714 12.12 -0.33 -21.33
N THR A 715 11.54 0.54 -22.16
CA THR A 715 11.07 0.15 -23.51
C THR A 715 12.21 0.07 -24.52
N VAL A 716 13.38 0.65 -24.21
CA VAL A 716 14.58 0.55 -25.04
C VAL A 716 15.10 -0.90 -25.02
N ALA A 717 15.58 -1.37 -26.17
CA ALA A 717 16.12 -2.72 -26.37
C ALA A 717 15.18 -3.86 -25.92
N ASN A 718 13.86 -3.60 -25.88
CA ASN A 718 12.84 -4.54 -25.41
C ASN A 718 13.09 -5.05 -23.97
N PHE A 719 13.67 -4.22 -23.09
CA PHE A 719 14.02 -4.61 -21.72
C PHE A 719 12.78 -4.97 -20.87
N THR A 720 11.61 -4.41 -21.18
CA THR A 720 10.31 -4.85 -20.62
C THR A 720 10.07 -6.36 -20.75
N LYS A 721 10.50 -6.99 -21.86
CA LYS A 721 10.43 -8.44 -22.03
C LYS A 721 11.33 -9.17 -21.04
N SER A 722 12.57 -8.71 -20.85
CA SER A 722 13.49 -9.32 -19.89
C SER A 722 12.95 -9.27 -18.45
N ILE A 723 12.21 -8.21 -18.10
CA ILE A 723 11.52 -8.10 -16.82
C ILE A 723 10.37 -9.11 -16.74
N ALA A 724 9.53 -9.19 -17.78
CA ALA A 724 8.41 -10.14 -17.85
C ALA A 724 8.86 -11.60 -17.82
N ASP A 725 9.92 -11.96 -18.53
CA ASP A 725 10.50 -13.31 -18.54
C ASP A 725 11.05 -13.69 -17.15
N ALA A 726 11.68 -12.74 -16.45
CA ALA A 726 12.15 -12.96 -15.08
C ALA A 726 10.99 -13.17 -14.10
N PHE A 727 9.93 -12.35 -14.20
CA PHE A 727 8.71 -12.55 -13.43
C PHE A 727 8.11 -13.94 -13.68
N LYS A 728 7.94 -14.31 -14.95
CA LYS A 728 7.36 -15.59 -15.37
C LYS A 728 8.14 -16.77 -14.80
N LYS A 729 9.47 -16.71 -14.81
CA LYS A 729 10.33 -17.73 -14.21
C LYS A 729 10.03 -17.91 -12.72
N ILE A 730 10.00 -16.82 -11.94
CA ILE A 730 9.71 -16.87 -10.50
C ILE A 730 8.29 -17.38 -10.24
N ALA A 731 7.31 -16.95 -11.04
CA ALA A 731 5.94 -17.44 -10.92
C ALA A 731 5.86 -18.96 -11.12
N HIS A 732 6.56 -19.52 -12.12
CA HIS A 732 6.62 -20.98 -12.33
C HIS A 732 7.28 -21.72 -11.15
N GLU A 733 8.39 -21.20 -10.60
CA GLU A 733 9.04 -21.77 -9.41
C GLU A 733 8.09 -21.82 -8.19
N GLU A 734 7.28 -20.77 -7.98
CA GLU A 734 6.32 -20.74 -6.87
C GLU A 734 5.05 -21.56 -7.17
N ILE A 735 4.67 -21.73 -8.44
CA ILE A 735 3.59 -22.66 -8.84
C ILE A 735 3.96 -24.11 -8.48
N GLU A 736 5.22 -24.53 -8.63
CA GLU A 736 5.64 -25.88 -8.22
C GLU A 736 5.36 -26.11 -6.72
N ARG A 737 5.56 -25.09 -5.88
CA ARG A 737 5.20 -25.16 -4.45
C ARG A 737 3.70 -25.21 -4.24
N CYS A 738 2.92 -24.45 -5.02
CA CYS A 738 1.46 -24.49 -4.97
C CYS A 738 0.90 -25.85 -5.41
N LEU A 739 1.50 -26.49 -6.41
CA LEU A 739 1.15 -27.84 -6.86
C LEU A 739 1.45 -28.87 -5.78
N PHE A 740 2.63 -28.82 -5.16
CA PHE A 740 2.96 -29.67 -4.02
C PHE A 740 1.95 -29.53 -2.87
N ARG A 741 1.53 -28.29 -2.59
CA ARG A 741 0.57 -27.95 -1.54
C ARG A 741 -0.84 -28.49 -1.78
N ASN A 742 -1.27 -28.55 -3.05
CA ASN A 742 -2.64 -28.85 -3.44
C ASN A 742 -2.84 -30.22 -4.13
N THR A 743 -1.79 -31.02 -4.27
CA THR A 743 -1.90 -32.36 -4.87
C THR A 743 -2.07 -33.42 -3.80
N VAL A 744 -3.13 -34.23 -3.91
CA VAL A 744 -3.31 -35.38 -3.02
C VAL A 744 -2.43 -36.54 -3.47
N THR A 745 -1.50 -36.96 -2.63
CA THR A 745 -0.56 -38.07 -2.88
C THR A 745 -0.68 -39.15 -1.81
N GLU A 746 0.03 -40.27 -1.99
CA GLU A 746 0.31 -41.17 -0.87
C GLU A 746 1.20 -40.45 0.14
N ASP A 747 0.91 -40.64 1.42
CA ASP A 747 1.61 -39.99 2.52
C ASP A 747 1.48 -40.77 3.83
N ASP A 748 2.33 -40.49 4.82
CA ASP A 748 2.26 -41.11 6.13
C ASP A 748 1.42 -40.28 7.12
N PHE A 749 0.35 -40.87 7.64
CA PHE A 749 -0.58 -40.18 8.53
C PHE A 749 -0.24 -40.46 10.00
N ARG A 750 -0.54 -39.50 10.88
CA ARG A 750 -0.46 -39.65 12.33
C ARG A 750 -1.76 -39.21 12.98
N PHE A 751 -2.18 -40.00 13.97
CA PHE A 751 -3.39 -39.76 14.73
C PHE A 751 -3.08 -39.72 16.22
N VAL A 752 -3.64 -38.77 16.96
CA VAL A 752 -3.62 -38.78 18.42
C VAL A 752 -4.47 -39.96 18.90
N LEU A 753 -3.89 -40.83 19.73
CA LEU A 753 -4.57 -41.98 20.31
C LEU A 753 -5.24 -41.60 21.64
N GLN A 754 -6.56 -41.81 21.71
CA GLN A 754 -7.40 -41.58 22.89
C GLN A 754 -8.10 -42.87 23.34
N GLY A 755 -8.37 -42.98 24.64
CA GLY A 755 -9.17 -44.06 25.21
C GLY A 755 -8.35 -45.33 25.50
N THR A 756 -8.36 -45.76 26.76
CA THR A 756 -7.69 -47.01 27.21
C THR A 756 -8.64 -48.20 27.26
N ASP A 757 -9.94 -47.95 27.29
CA ASP A 757 -10.99 -48.96 27.19
C ASP A 757 -11.25 -49.34 25.73
N LYS A 758 -11.44 -48.34 24.86
CA LYS A 758 -11.61 -48.47 23.41
C LYS A 758 -10.81 -47.37 22.69
N PRO A 759 -10.08 -47.68 21.61
CA PRO A 759 -9.25 -46.70 20.94
C PRO A 759 -10.06 -45.79 19.99
N TYR A 760 -9.78 -44.49 20.10
CA TYR A 760 -10.23 -43.44 19.19
C TYR A 760 -9.02 -42.68 18.64
N LEU A 761 -9.11 -42.25 17.38
CA LEU A 761 -8.01 -41.63 16.65
C LEU A 761 -8.45 -40.27 16.11
N THR A 762 -7.70 -39.20 16.41
CA THR A 762 -7.90 -37.89 15.76
C THR A 762 -6.71 -37.58 14.85
N LEU A 763 -6.97 -37.28 13.58
CA LEU A 763 -5.92 -36.93 12.62
C LEU A 763 -5.20 -35.66 13.07
N LEU A 764 -3.91 -35.56 12.77
CA LEU A 764 -3.16 -34.30 12.83
C LEU A 764 -3.44 -33.48 11.57
N PRO A 765 -4.31 -32.46 11.62
CA PRO A 765 -4.76 -31.74 10.45
C PRO A 765 -3.80 -30.61 10.08
N MET A 766 -3.86 -30.17 8.82
CA MET A 766 -3.24 -28.93 8.35
C MET A 766 -4.20 -28.19 7.42
N PHE A 767 -4.39 -26.88 7.61
CA PHE A 767 -5.13 -26.04 6.64
C PHE A 767 -4.41 -25.95 5.29
N ASN A 768 -3.11 -26.22 5.32
CA ASN A 768 -2.17 -25.77 4.32
C ASN A 768 -1.65 -26.88 3.41
N MET A 769 -2.12 -28.11 3.54
CA MET A 769 -1.67 -29.25 2.74
C MET A 769 -2.85 -30.15 2.38
N ALA A 770 -3.11 -30.35 1.09
CA ALA A 770 -4.26 -31.10 0.61
C ALA A 770 -4.41 -32.49 1.27
N ASN A 771 -3.31 -33.22 1.48
CA ASN A 771 -3.33 -34.52 2.17
C ASN A 771 -3.94 -34.46 3.58
N TYR A 772 -3.81 -33.32 4.28
CA TYR A 772 -4.15 -33.16 5.71
C TYR A 772 -5.29 -32.17 5.96
N ARG A 773 -5.98 -31.68 4.91
CA ARG A 773 -7.12 -30.75 5.03
C ARG A 773 -8.40 -31.45 5.47
N HIS A 774 -8.30 -32.30 6.49
CA HIS A 774 -9.42 -33.00 7.10
C HIS A 774 -9.34 -32.95 8.61
N GLN A 775 -10.41 -32.53 9.27
CA GLN A 775 -10.63 -32.86 10.67
C GLN A 775 -11.30 -34.23 10.74
N LEU A 776 -10.55 -35.25 11.16
CA LEU A 776 -10.97 -36.64 11.14
C LEU A 776 -10.91 -37.26 12.54
N ILE A 777 -12.03 -37.84 12.98
CA ILE A 777 -12.18 -38.57 14.24
C ILE A 777 -12.69 -39.97 13.93
N LEU A 778 -11.95 -40.99 14.35
CA LEU A 778 -12.22 -42.40 14.08
C LEU A 778 -12.39 -43.18 15.39
N SER A 779 -13.22 -44.23 15.36
CA SER A 779 -13.14 -45.33 16.31
C SER A 779 -12.64 -46.59 15.59
N CYS A 780 -11.85 -47.42 16.25
CA CYS A 780 -11.28 -48.61 15.63
C CYS A 780 -11.02 -49.73 16.64
N ASP A 781 -10.47 -50.85 16.16
CA ASP A 781 -9.93 -51.92 16.97
C ASP A 781 -8.41 -52.04 16.72
N ILE A 782 -7.65 -52.22 17.80
CA ILE A 782 -6.20 -52.43 17.80
C ILE A 782 -5.94 -53.81 18.44
N PRO A 783 -4.94 -54.60 17.98
CA PRO A 783 -4.69 -55.93 18.54
C PRO A 783 -4.44 -55.88 20.06
N ALA A 784 -5.00 -56.85 20.78
CA ALA A 784 -5.01 -56.86 22.25
C ALA A 784 -3.61 -56.66 22.87
N GLY A 785 -2.57 -57.34 22.35
CA GLY A 785 -1.20 -57.18 22.85
C GLY A 785 -0.62 -55.77 22.66
N VAL A 786 -0.99 -55.07 21.59
CA VAL A 786 -0.60 -53.67 21.36
C VAL A 786 -1.39 -52.76 22.30
N MET A 787 -2.68 -53.03 22.51
CA MET A 787 -3.52 -52.28 23.45
C MET A 787 -3.02 -52.43 24.91
N ASP A 788 -2.59 -53.63 25.30
CA ASP A 788 -2.01 -53.88 26.63
C ASP A 788 -0.69 -53.14 26.81
N THR A 789 0.13 -53.07 25.75
CA THR A 789 1.35 -52.25 25.74
C THR A 789 1.02 -50.76 25.90
N TYR A 790 0.05 -50.25 25.12
CA TYR A 790 -0.42 -48.87 25.25
C TYR A 790 -0.91 -48.57 26.66
N ARG A 791 -1.76 -49.42 27.25
CA ARG A 791 -2.26 -49.26 28.64
C ARG A 791 -1.11 -49.23 29.65
N ALA A 792 -0.15 -50.14 29.53
CA ALA A 792 0.99 -50.22 30.44
C ALA A 792 1.86 -48.96 30.36
N GLU A 793 2.14 -48.44 29.17
CA GLU A 793 2.93 -47.23 28.98
C GLU A 793 2.17 -45.96 29.36
N ARG A 794 0.86 -45.91 29.08
CA ARG A 794 -0.04 -44.82 29.49
C ARG A 794 -0.14 -44.72 31.01
N ALA A 795 -0.17 -45.84 31.72
CA ALA A 795 -0.19 -45.87 33.18
C ALA A 795 1.12 -45.33 33.80
N LYS A 796 2.27 -45.51 33.14
CA LYS A 796 3.55 -44.95 33.58
C LYS A 796 3.61 -43.43 33.40
N ASP A 797 2.90 -42.90 32.41
CA ASP A 797 2.89 -41.47 32.07
C ASP A 797 1.50 -41.02 31.58
N PRO A 798 0.57 -40.72 32.52
CA PRO A 798 -0.80 -40.34 32.19
C PRO A 798 -0.93 -39.03 31.38
N LYS A 799 0.14 -38.24 31.28
CA LYS A 799 0.15 -36.98 30.53
C LYS A 799 0.69 -37.13 29.11
N ALA A 800 1.38 -38.24 28.81
CA ALA A 800 1.99 -38.43 27.51
C ALA A 800 0.98 -38.64 26.37
N THR A 801 1.19 -37.93 25.26
CA THR A 801 0.44 -38.16 24.02
C THR A 801 1.05 -39.33 23.25
N PHE A 802 0.20 -40.30 22.90
CA PHE A 802 0.56 -41.42 22.03
C PHE A 802 -0.08 -41.23 20.66
N PHE A 803 0.57 -41.78 19.64
CA PHE A 803 0.15 -41.67 18.27
C PHE A 803 0.04 -43.03 17.60
N ILE A 804 -0.97 -43.18 16.75
CA ILE A 804 -1.04 -44.25 15.75
C ILE A 804 -0.60 -43.65 14.42
N GLY A 805 0.41 -44.25 13.80
CA GLY A 805 0.91 -43.84 12.49
C GLY A 805 0.81 -44.93 11.44
N THR A 806 0.69 -44.57 10.17
CA THR A 806 0.80 -45.55 9.08
C THR A 806 2.26 -45.98 8.90
N THR A 807 2.50 -47.28 8.66
CA THR A 807 3.87 -47.80 8.45
C THR A 807 4.45 -47.49 7.08
N LYS A 808 3.59 -47.08 6.15
CA LYS A 808 3.91 -46.72 4.77
C LYS A 808 3.08 -45.51 4.35
N ASP A 809 3.52 -44.88 3.28
CA ASP A 809 2.78 -43.84 2.60
C ASP A 809 1.52 -44.46 1.98
N VAL A 810 0.35 -43.90 2.29
CA VAL A 810 -0.96 -44.35 1.82
C VAL A 810 -1.82 -43.14 1.47
N LYS A 811 -2.94 -43.33 0.78
CA LYS A 811 -3.96 -42.28 0.68
C LYS A 811 -4.88 -42.32 1.90
N LEU A 812 -5.41 -41.16 2.30
CA LEU A 812 -6.37 -41.08 3.41
C LEU A 812 -7.58 -42.00 3.18
N ASP A 813 -8.08 -42.07 1.94
CA ASP A 813 -9.18 -42.98 1.57
C ASP A 813 -8.88 -44.46 1.86
N SER A 814 -7.62 -44.89 1.75
CA SER A 814 -7.21 -46.26 2.06
C SER A 814 -7.33 -46.57 3.56
N ILE A 815 -7.15 -45.56 4.43
CA ILE A 815 -7.38 -45.69 5.88
C ILE A 815 -8.88 -45.80 6.16
N LEU A 816 -9.69 -45.01 5.46
CA LEU A 816 -11.14 -44.97 5.60
C LEU A 816 -11.83 -46.23 5.05
N ALA A 817 -11.13 -47.05 4.26
CA ALA A 817 -11.64 -48.30 3.69
C ALA A 817 -11.82 -49.45 4.71
N GLY A 818 -11.43 -49.27 5.98
CA GLY A 818 -11.82 -50.15 7.09
C GLY A 818 -10.68 -50.79 7.88
N SER A 819 -9.46 -50.83 7.33
CA SER A 819 -8.26 -51.31 8.05
C SER A 819 -6.97 -50.78 7.41
N PHE A 820 -5.92 -50.58 8.21
CA PHE A 820 -4.61 -50.18 7.72
C PHE A 820 -3.46 -50.70 8.61
N GLU A 821 -2.26 -50.83 8.02
CA GLU A 821 -1.04 -51.20 8.73
C GLU A 821 -0.48 -49.99 9.49
N ALA A 822 -0.18 -50.19 10.77
CA ALA A 822 0.13 -49.11 11.69
C ALA A 822 1.30 -49.39 12.64
N MET A 823 1.75 -48.31 13.29
CA MET A 823 2.73 -48.28 14.37
C MET A 823 2.20 -47.46 15.56
N LEU A 824 2.71 -47.75 16.75
CA LEU A 824 2.40 -47.07 18.01
C LEU A 824 3.64 -46.32 18.51
N GLU A 825 3.51 -45.00 18.69
CA GLU A 825 4.61 -44.10 19.07
C GLU A 825 4.22 -43.22 20.26
N LYS A 826 5.19 -42.83 21.10
CA LYS A 826 5.01 -41.86 22.20
C LYS A 826 5.66 -40.53 21.88
N GLY A 827 4.83 -39.50 21.70
CA GLY A 827 5.27 -38.18 21.27
C GLY A 827 5.46 -38.06 19.76
N LEU A 828 5.64 -36.82 19.30
CA LEU A 828 6.00 -36.50 17.92
C LEU A 828 7.50 -36.20 17.82
N PRO A 829 8.11 -36.44 16.65
CA PRO A 829 9.50 -36.08 16.39
C PRO A 829 9.79 -34.61 16.72
N ALA A 830 10.91 -34.38 17.39
CA ALA A 830 11.40 -33.04 17.76
C ALA A 830 12.81 -32.81 17.22
N LYS A 831 13.13 -31.56 16.84
CA LYS A 831 14.44 -31.21 16.27
C LYS A 831 15.56 -31.60 17.24
N ASN A 832 16.60 -32.26 16.72
CA ASN A 832 17.78 -32.71 17.47
C ASN A 832 17.48 -33.67 18.64
N GLN A 833 16.29 -34.27 18.67
CA GLN A 833 15.96 -35.35 19.59
C GLN A 833 15.92 -36.68 18.83
N PRO A 834 16.24 -37.80 19.49
CA PRO A 834 16.03 -39.11 18.90
C PRO A 834 14.54 -39.28 18.52
N PRO A 835 14.24 -40.10 17.49
CA PRO A 835 12.86 -40.38 17.10
C PRO A 835 12.06 -40.88 18.30
N PRO A 836 10.75 -40.59 18.34
CA PRO A 836 9.91 -40.96 19.46
C PRO A 836 9.95 -42.49 19.70
N PRO A 837 9.88 -42.95 20.97
CA PRO A 837 9.86 -44.38 21.26
C PRO A 837 8.72 -45.07 20.52
N ARG A 838 9.07 -46.07 19.70
CA ARG A 838 8.12 -46.93 18.99
C ARG A 838 7.92 -48.21 19.79
N TYR A 839 6.69 -48.45 20.20
CA TYR A 839 6.32 -49.57 21.07
C TYR A 839 5.77 -50.78 20.30
N ALA A 840 5.17 -50.54 19.15
CA ALA A 840 4.71 -51.57 18.22
C ALA A 840 4.76 -51.06 16.78
N SER A 841 4.93 -51.95 15.81
CA SER A 841 4.94 -51.65 14.37
C SER A 841 4.37 -52.81 13.58
N ASN A 842 3.89 -52.53 12.37
CA ASN A 842 3.41 -53.51 11.39
C ASN A 842 2.21 -54.33 11.90
N PHE A 843 1.37 -53.73 12.76
CA PHE A 843 0.12 -54.34 13.19
C PHE A 843 -1.06 -53.75 12.39
N GLN A 844 -2.18 -54.48 12.34
CA GLN A 844 -3.38 -54.03 11.64
C GLN A 844 -4.33 -53.32 12.60
N VAL A 845 -4.66 -52.07 12.29
CA VAL A 845 -5.85 -51.39 12.83
C VAL A 845 -7.04 -51.85 12.00
N THR A 846 -8.11 -52.31 12.63
CA THR A 846 -9.30 -52.85 11.96
C THR A 846 -10.58 -52.18 12.46
N ASN A 847 -11.72 -52.48 11.81
CA ASN A 847 -13.03 -51.95 12.20
C ASN A 847 -13.06 -50.42 12.30
N VAL A 848 -12.35 -49.74 11.38
CA VAL A 848 -12.28 -48.29 11.33
C VAL A 848 -13.67 -47.73 11.00
N LYS A 849 -14.22 -46.92 11.90
CA LYS A 849 -15.50 -46.22 11.75
C LYS A 849 -15.30 -44.72 11.92
N VAL A 850 -15.78 -43.96 10.95
CA VAL A 850 -15.73 -42.49 10.97
C VAL A 850 -16.80 -41.95 11.91
N LEU A 851 -16.38 -41.12 12.86
CA LEU A 851 -17.27 -40.33 13.71
C LEU A 851 -17.44 -38.93 13.14
N LYS A 852 -16.35 -38.31 12.70
CA LYS A 852 -16.33 -37.02 11.98
C LYS A 852 -15.26 -37.06 10.90
N ASN A 853 -15.60 -36.56 9.72
CA ASN A 853 -14.68 -36.34 8.61
C ASN A 853 -15.09 -35.04 7.92
N ASN A 854 -14.60 -33.93 8.46
CA ASN A 854 -14.92 -32.62 7.93
C ASN A 854 -13.73 -32.14 7.11
N PRO A 855 -13.87 -31.91 5.80
CA PRO A 855 -12.87 -31.16 5.06
C PRO A 855 -12.72 -29.74 5.64
N ILE A 856 -11.47 -29.29 5.76
CA ILE A 856 -11.10 -27.97 6.29
C ILE A 856 -10.39 -27.11 5.23
N ASP A 857 -10.67 -27.37 3.95
CA ASP A 857 -10.35 -26.44 2.88
C ASP A 857 -11.01 -25.08 3.12
N SER A 858 -10.40 -24.00 2.64
CA SER A 858 -10.85 -22.63 2.93
C SER A 858 -12.34 -22.39 2.57
N LYS A 859 -12.84 -23.01 1.51
CA LYS A 859 -14.24 -22.94 1.05
C LYS A 859 -15.25 -23.54 2.04
N TYR A 860 -14.80 -24.36 2.98
CA TYR A 860 -15.63 -24.99 4.00
C TYR A 860 -15.51 -24.31 5.36
N LEU A 861 -14.63 -23.33 5.51
CA LEU A 861 -14.39 -22.61 6.76
C LEU A 861 -15.27 -21.36 6.85
N ASP A 862 -15.60 -20.98 8.08
CA ASP A 862 -16.23 -19.72 8.43
C ASP A 862 -15.26 -18.55 8.19
N GLY A 863 -15.77 -17.47 7.60
CA GLY A 863 -15.00 -16.25 7.35
C GLY A 863 -14.62 -15.47 8.61
N ALA A 864 -15.26 -15.77 9.74
CA ALA A 864 -14.92 -15.22 11.05
C ALA A 864 -15.04 -16.30 12.12
N PHE A 865 -14.19 -16.23 13.15
CA PHE A 865 -14.28 -17.13 14.30
C PHE A 865 -15.65 -17.03 14.98
N PRO A 866 -16.21 -18.15 15.46
CA PRO A 866 -17.47 -18.13 16.18
C PRO A 866 -17.36 -17.40 17.53
N GLU A 867 -18.51 -16.97 18.05
CA GLU A 867 -18.55 -16.30 19.36
C GLU A 867 -18.08 -17.21 20.48
N TYR A 868 -18.43 -18.50 20.49
CA TYR A 868 -18.03 -19.46 21.53
C TYR A 868 -17.11 -20.53 20.95
N MET A 869 -16.32 -21.16 21.81
CA MET A 869 -15.50 -22.30 21.42
C MET A 869 -16.26 -23.62 21.55
N TYR A 870 -16.22 -24.43 20.48
CA TYR A 870 -16.98 -25.68 20.38
C TYR A 870 -16.08 -26.90 20.21
N PHE A 871 -16.50 -28.02 20.80
CA PHE A 871 -15.78 -29.29 20.78
C PHE A 871 -16.73 -30.43 20.42
N TYR A 872 -16.24 -31.40 19.66
CA TYR A 872 -16.87 -32.71 19.57
C TYR A 872 -16.69 -33.47 20.88
N LEU A 873 -17.74 -34.11 21.40
CA LEU A 873 -17.70 -34.98 22.57
C LEU A 873 -18.14 -36.40 22.17
N TYR A 874 -17.23 -37.36 22.32
CA TYR A 874 -17.40 -38.75 21.90
C TYR A 874 -16.71 -39.70 22.89
N GLY A 875 -16.91 -41.01 22.72
CA GLY A 875 -16.27 -42.03 23.56
C GLY A 875 -17.22 -43.14 23.98
N THR A 876 -16.98 -43.69 25.16
CA THR A 876 -17.81 -44.69 25.84
C THR A 876 -18.48 -44.08 27.08
N ASN A 877 -19.29 -44.86 27.79
CA ASN A 877 -19.86 -44.40 29.05
C ASN A 877 -18.79 -44.22 30.15
N GLU A 878 -17.71 -45.00 30.04
CA GLU A 878 -16.59 -45.05 30.96
C GLU A 878 -15.56 -43.95 30.67
N GLN A 879 -15.23 -43.72 29.40
CA GLN A 879 -14.22 -42.76 28.97
C GLN A 879 -14.76 -41.85 27.86
N ARG A 880 -14.81 -40.55 28.13
CA ARG A 880 -15.25 -39.52 27.19
C ARG A 880 -14.07 -38.68 26.72
N HIS A 881 -14.13 -38.17 25.50
CA HIS A 881 -13.06 -37.49 24.81
C HIS A 881 -13.60 -36.24 24.12
N ILE A 882 -12.74 -35.23 23.97
CA ILE A 882 -13.07 -34.03 23.21
C ILE A 882 -12.01 -33.68 22.17
N ASP A 883 -12.44 -33.07 21.08
CA ASP A 883 -11.60 -32.47 20.04
C ASP A 883 -12.21 -31.15 19.54
N HIS A 884 -11.41 -30.10 19.46
CA HIS A 884 -11.85 -28.75 19.08
C HIS A 884 -12.37 -28.69 17.65
N MET A 885 -13.55 -28.11 17.41
CA MET A 885 -14.09 -27.94 16.06
C MET A 885 -13.28 -26.92 15.26
N LEU A 886 -12.67 -27.35 14.15
CA LEU A 886 -11.81 -26.50 13.32
C LEU A 886 -12.63 -25.80 12.23
N VAL A 887 -13.40 -24.78 12.60
CA VAL A 887 -14.31 -24.07 11.69
C VAL A 887 -13.72 -22.82 11.04
N SER A 888 -12.60 -22.28 11.55
CA SER A 888 -11.89 -21.13 10.96
C SER A 888 -10.37 -21.37 10.95
N SER A 889 -9.67 -20.76 9.98
CA SER A 889 -8.21 -20.87 9.84
C SER A 889 -7.47 -19.94 10.82
N GLY A 890 -6.23 -20.26 11.20
CA GLY A 890 -5.51 -19.55 12.26
C GLY A 890 -5.81 -20.07 13.68
N SER A 891 -6.36 -21.29 13.76
CA SER A 891 -6.83 -21.94 15.00
C SER A 891 -5.77 -22.82 15.67
N ALA A 892 -6.15 -23.63 16.65
CA ALA A 892 -5.32 -24.68 17.23
C ALA A 892 -6.13 -25.98 17.37
N GLN A 893 -5.51 -27.12 17.11
CA GLN A 893 -6.08 -28.41 17.51
C GLN A 893 -5.96 -28.53 19.02
N LEU A 894 -7.08 -28.71 19.72
CA LEU A 894 -7.13 -28.89 21.17
C LEU A 894 -7.89 -30.18 21.47
N THR A 895 -7.19 -31.16 21.99
CA THR A 895 -7.72 -32.52 22.19
C THR A 895 -7.48 -32.95 23.64
N SER A 896 -8.46 -33.58 24.29
CA SER A 896 -8.27 -34.17 25.62
C SER A 896 -9.02 -35.50 25.73
N ASP A 897 -8.38 -36.50 26.34
CA ASP A 897 -9.01 -37.78 26.64
C ASP A 897 -9.51 -37.85 28.09
N GLN A 898 -10.40 -38.81 28.38
CA GLN A 898 -10.93 -39.10 29.72
C GLN A 898 -11.48 -37.87 30.46
N VAL A 899 -12.20 -36.99 29.77
CA VAL A 899 -12.81 -35.80 30.38
C VAL A 899 -13.91 -36.20 31.36
N GLN A 900 -13.97 -35.50 32.49
CA GLN A 900 -14.96 -35.76 33.54
C GLN A 900 -16.08 -34.72 33.49
N LEU A 901 -17.33 -35.17 33.39
CA LEU A 901 -18.51 -34.31 33.36
C LEU A 901 -19.23 -34.36 34.71
N ALA A 902 -19.34 -33.19 35.35
CA ALA A 902 -20.20 -32.96 36.49
C ALA A 902 -21.41 -32.13 36.03
N LEU A 903 -22.45 -32.83 35.57
CA LEU A 903 -23.67 -32.21 35.05
C LEU A 903 -24.56 -31.75 36.20
N THR A 904 -24.99 -30.49 36.15
CA THR A 904 -25.92 -29.90 37.12
C THR A 904 -27.35 -29.88 36.60
N ASN A 905 -27.53 -29.88 35.28
CA ASN A 905 -28.83 -29.95 34.61
C ASN A 905 -28.77 -30.91 33.41
N GLY A 906 -29.84 -31.69 33.21
CA GLY A 906 -29.94 -32.65 32.11
C GLY A 906 -29.14 -33.94 32.30
N THR A 907 -29.31 -34.89 31.37
CA THR A 907 -28.59 -36.17 31.34
C THR A 907 -28.20 -36.52 29.92
N LEU A 908 -27.05 -37.17 29.73
CA LEU A 908 -26.61 -37.67 28.42
C LEU A 908 -27.03 -39.13 28.26
N SER A 909 -27.58 -39.49 27.09
CA SER A 909 -27.79 -40.89 26.73
C SER A 909 -26.46 -41.50 26.25
N GLY A 910 -26.18 -42.72 26.70
CA GLY A 910 -24.96 -43.46 26.30
C GLY A 910 -24.95 -43.84 24.82
N ASP A 911 -26.12 -44.07 24.23
CA ASP A 911 -26.25 -44.45 22.81
C ASP A 911 -25.80 -43.32 21.85
N ASN A 912 -25.94 -42.06 22.25
CA ASN A 912 -25.57 -40.90 21.43
C ASN A 912 -24.07 -40.57 21.48
N LEU A 913 -23.27 -41.12 22.41
CA LEU A 913 -21.80 -40.94 22.39
C LEU A 913 -21.14 -41.58 21.16
N SER A 914 -21.83 -42.51 20.51
CA SER A 914 -21.44 -43.11 19.23
C SER A 914 -21.74 -42.22 18.02
N LYS A 915 -22.65 -41.24 18.14
CA LYS A 915 -22.97 -40.22 17.13
C LYS A 915 -22.21 -38.91 17.35
N GLY A 916 -21.85 -38.63 18.61
CA GLY A 916 -21.18 -37.40 19.04
C GLY A 916 -22.16 -36.37 19.59
N TYR A 917 -21.75 -35.67 20.64
CA TYR A 917 -22.38 -34.44 21.13
C TYR A 917 -21.49 -33.24 20.78
N ILE A 918 -22.05 -32.03 20.83
CA ILE A 918 -21.28 -30.79 20.77
C ILE A 918 -21.20 -30.17 22.16
N VAL A 919 -20.00 -29.81 22.59
CA VAL A 919 -19.73 -29.10 23.84
C VAL A 919 -19.35 -27.67 23.50
N ARG A 920 -20.09 -26.72 24.06
CA ARG A 920 -19.75 -25.29 24.05
C ARG A 920 -19.08 -24.92 25.37
N LEU A 921 -17.97 -24.21 25.32
CA LEU A 921 -17.38 -23.58 26.50
C LEU A 921 -18.09 -22.25 26.79
N ASP A 922 -18.80 -22.15 27.91
CA ASP A 922 -19.66 -21.00 28.19
C ASP A 922 -18.88 -19.73 28.58
N ASP A 923 -17.65 -19.88 29.08
CA ASP A 923 -16.80 -18.76 29.54
C ASP A 923 -15.66 -18.43 28.54
N TYR A 924 -15.60 -19.11 27.38
CA TYR A 924 -14.52 -18.94 26.40
C TYR A 924 -15.06 -18.65 25.01
N HIS A 925 -14.66 -17.48 24.51
CA HIS A 925 -15.07 -16.96 23.22
C HIS A 925 -13.97 -17.17 22.16
N GLU A 926 -14.26 -17.90 21.09
CA GLU A 926 -13.22 -18.33 20.14
C GLU A 926 -12.64 -17.14 19.37
N ASN A 927 -13.49 -16.21 18.94
CA ASN A 927 -13.10 -14.94 18.30
C ASN A 927 -12.26 -14.00 19.19
N VAL A 928 -12.21 -14.22 20.51
CA VAL A 928 -11.33 -13.49 21.43
C VAL A 928 -10.00 -14.21 21.61
N VAL A 929 -10.00 -15.54 21.47
CA VAL A 929 -8.82 -16.38 21.68
C VAL A 929 -7.94 -16.47 20.43
N PHE A 930 -8.55 -16.50 19.25
CA PHE A 930 -7.88 -16.71 17.97
C PHE A 930 -7.93 -15.46 17.06
N PRO A 931 -6.95 -15.29 16.13
CA PRO A 931 -5.86 -16.22 15.81
C PRO A 931 -4.75 -16.22 16.87
N VAL A 932 -4.16 -17.41 17.13
CA VAL A 932 -3.00 -17.55 18.02
C VAL A 932 -1.74 -17.70 17.19
N LEU A 933 -0.73 -16.88 17.43
CA LEU A 933 0.56 -16.96 16.73
C LEU A 933 1.27 -18.29 17.07
N PRO A 934 1.53 -19.16 16.08
CA PRO A 934 2.31 -20.37 16.30
C PRO A 934 3.70 -20.06 16.90
N PRO A 935 4.23 -20.90 17.81
CA PRO A 935 3.73 -22.20 18.24
C PRO A 935 2.83 -22.12 19.50
N ASN A 936 2.30 -20.94 19.84
CA ASN A 936 1.53 -20.76 21.07
C ASN A 936 0.17 -21.46 20.99
N THR A 937 -0.33 -21.96 22.12
CA THR A 937 -1.68 -22.50 22.25
C THR A 937 -2.39 -21.89 23.46
N PRO A 938 -3.74 -21.92 23.52
CA PRO A 938 -4.47 -21.28 24.60
C PRO A 938 -4.15 -21.88 25.98
N ARG A 939 -3.63 -21.05 26.90
CA ARG A 939 -3.15 -21.49 28.23
C ARG A 939 -4.23 -22.09 29.14
N PHE A 940 -5.50 -21.82 28.85
CA PHE A 940 -6.60 -22.38 29.63
C PHE A 940 -6.78 -23.88 29.35
N PHE A 941 -6.35 -24.38 28.20
CA PHE A 941 -6.55 -25.77 27.81
C PHE A 941 -5.40 -26.64 28.35
N LYS A 942 -5.47 -27.00 29.63
CA LYS A 942 -4.43 -27.79 30.34
C LYS A 942 -5.04 -28.87 31.24
N SER A 943 -4.25 -29.91 31.52
CA SER A 943 -4.66 -31.04 32.35
C SER A 943 -5.29 -30.61 33.69
N GLY A 944 -6.42 -31.23 34.04
CA GLY A 944 -7.17 -30.96 35.26
C GLY A 944 -7.95 -29.63 35.29
N GLN A 945 -7.90 -28.82 34.23
CA GLN A 945 -8.66 -27.58 34.16
C GLN A 945 -10.16 -27.87 34.18
N LYS A 946 -10.89 -27.11 35.00
CA LYS A 946 -12.36 -27.11 35.03
C LYS A 946 -12.91 -26.01 34.13
N LEU A 947 -13.84 -26.37 33.26
CA LEU A 947 -14.45 -25.50 32.26
C LEU A 947 -15.98 -25.60 32.40
N LYS A 948 -16.66 -24.47 32.40
CA LYS A 948 -18.12 -24.44 32.38
C LYS A 948 -18.61 -24.75 30.97
N VAL A 949 -19.57 -25.67 30.87
CA VAL A 949 -20.00 -26.20 29.57
C VAL A 949 -21.50 -26.32 29.44
N SER A 950 -21.94 -26.13 28.20
CA SER A 950 -23.27 -26.47 27.70
C SER A 950 -23.13 -27.53 26.60
N ILE A 951 -23.95 -28.57 26.65
CA ILE A 951 -23.87 -29.75 25.77
C ILE A 951 -25.11 -29.83 24.90
N PHE A 952 -24.93 -30.09 23.63
CA PHE A 952 -25.96 -30.14 22.60
C PHE A 952 -25.89 -31.48 21.86
N GLU A 953 -27.03 -32.01 21.43
CA GLU A 953 -27.03 -33.06 20.42
C GLU A 953 -26.43 -32.52 19.13
N ASP A 954 -25.56 -33.30 18.49
CA ASP A 954 -25.02 -32.94 17.20
C ASP A 954 -26.06 -33.30 16.11
N PRO A 955 -26.68 -32.31 15.45
CA PRO A 955 -27.64 -32.56 14.37
C PRO A 955 -26.94 -32.96 13.07
N HIS A 956 -25.60 -32.86 13.01
CA HIS A 956 -24.83 -32.99 11.79
C HIS A 956 -24.39 -34.44 11.55
N GLY A 957 -24.41 -34.85 10.29
CA GLY A 957 -23.86 -36.13 9.84
C GLY A 957 -22.36 -36.27 10.10
N THR A 958 -21.82 -37.45 9.85
CA THR A 958 -20.38 -37.74 10.01
C THR A 958 -19.51 -37.00 8.99
N ASP A 959 -20.08 -36.58 7.87
CA ASP A 959 -19.45 -35.93 6.73
C ASP A 959 -19.91 -34.48 6.54
N ALA A 960 -20.53 -33.88 7.55
CA ALA A 960 -21.02 -32.51 7.50
C ALA A 960 -19.88 -31.50 7.37
N HIS A 961 -20.02 -30.55 6.45
CA HIS A 961 -19.00 -29.57 6.13
C HIS A 961 -19.60 -28.30 5.57
N GLY A 962 -18.80 -27.24 5.53
CA GLY A 962 -19.20 -25.92 5.07
C GLY A 962 -19.30 -24.89 6.20
N PRO A 963 -19.42 -23.61 5.86
CA PRO A 963 -19.60 -22.56 6.84
C PRO A 963 -20.87 -22.76 7.70
N GLY A 964 -20.84 -22.32 8.94
CA GLY A 964 -21.99 -22.26 9.84
C GLY A 964 -22.24 -23.52 10.66
N LEU A 965 -21.29 -24.46 10.75
CA LEU A 965 -21.46 -25.69 11.54
C LEU A 965 -21.79 -25.43 13.02
N THR A 966 -21.32 -24.32 13.58
CA THR A 966 -21.55 -23.94 14.98
C THR A 966 -22.83 -23.09 15.18
N ALA A 967 -23.40 -22.54 14.11
CA ALA A 967 -24.52 -21.60 14.18
C ALA A 967 -25.74 -22.15 14.96
N PRO A 968 -26.15 -23.43 14.81
CA PRO A 968 -27.30 -23.98 15.53
C PRO A 968 -27.16 -23.91 17.07
N PHE A 969 -25.94 -23.94 17.61
CA PHE A 969 -25.68 -24.06 19.05
C PHE A 969 -25.56 -22.71 19.78
N SER A 970 -25.49 -21.61 19.03
CA SER A 970 -25.42 -20.26 19.60
C SER A 970 -26.66 -19.92 20.42
N THR A 971 -27.83 -20.36 19.98
CA THR A 971 -29.14 -20.03 20.57
C THR A 971 -29.96 -21.25 20.99
N ALA A 972 -29.49 -22.47 20.69
CA ALA A 972 -30.17 -23.69 21.10
C ALA A 972 -30.23 -23.85 22.63
N THR A 973 -31.24 -24.59 23.10
CA THR A 973 -31.29 -25.04 24.49
C THR A 973 -30.39 -26.27 24.64
N PRO A 974 -29.43 -26.28 25.58
CA PRO A 974 -28.57 -27.43 25.79
C PRO A 974 -29.35 -28.60 26.38
N VAL A 975 -29.00 -29.83 25.95
CA VAL A 975 -29.56 -31.06 26.52
C VAL A 975 -28.99 -31.37 27.91
N ALA A 976 -27.79 -30.86 28.20
CA ALA A 976 -27.20 -30.88 29.53
C ALA A 976 -26.24 -29.71 29.73
N SER A 977 -26.01 -29.30 30.97
CA SER A 977 -25.00 -28.31 31.31
C SER A 977 -24.35 -28.60 32.66
N GLY A 978 -23.15 -28.06 32.87
CA GLY A 978 -22.40 -28.28 34.09
C GLY A 978 -20.93 -27.88 33.96
N THR A 979 -20.05 -28.69 34.55
CA THR A 979 -18.60 -28.49 34.49
C THR A 979 -17.91 -29.70 33.88
N MET A 980 -17.03 -29.44 32.91
CA MET A 980 -16.12 -30.42 32.34
C MET A 980 -14.73 -30.24 32.93
N THR A 981 -14.11 -31.31 33.43
CA THR A 981 -12.71 -31.32 33.85
C THR A 981 -11.90 -32.01 32.76
N LEU A 982 -10.88 -31.32 32.22
CA LEU A 982 -9.95 -31.90 31.25
C LEU A 982 -9.15 -33.04 31.88
N GLY A 983 -8.91 -34.12 31.12
CA GLY A 983 -8.16 -35.27 31.60
C GLY A 983 -6.66 -35.01 31.76
N ASP A 984 -5.90 -36.08 32.06
CA ASP A 984 -4.46 -35.96 32.24
C ASP A 984 -3.71 -35.72 30.92
N MET A 985 -4.17 -36.31 29.80
CA MET A 985 -3.62 -35.97 28.49
C MET A 985 -4.43 -34.86 27.84
N VAL A 986 -3.65 -33.86 27.44
CA VAL A 986 -4.10 -32.73 26.66
C VAL A 986 -3.08 -32.59 25.54
N TYR A 987 -3.56 -32.63 24.31
CA TYR A 987 -2.77 -32.33 23.12
C TYR A 987 -3.20 -30.97 22.58
N THR A 988 -2.22 -30.11 22.28
CA THR A 988 -2.47 -28.81 21.67
C THR A 988 -1.49 -28.55 20.54
N ASP A 989 -1.97 -28.14 19.37
CA ASP A 989 -1.11 -27.84 18.23
C ASP A 989 -1.66 -26.69 17.38
N SER A 990 -0.94 -25.57 17.37
CA SER A 990 -1.14 -24.45 16.44
C SER A 990 -0.06 -24.39 15.36
N ALA A 991 1.06 -25.11 15.54
CA ALA A 991 2.23 -25.00 14.67
C ALA A 991 2.11 -25.85 13.41
N LEU A 992 1.66 -27.11 13.55
CA LEU A 992 1.41 -27.96 12.40
C LEU A 992 0.15 -27.52 11.65
N LEU A 993 -0.93 -27.26 12.41
CA LEU A 993 -2.24 -26.93 11.86
C LEU A 993 -2.18 -25.71 10.93
N ASN A 994 -1.50 -24.64 11.36
CA ASN A 994 -1.29 -23.43 10.58
C ASN A 994 0.03 -23.43 9.80
N GLY A 995 0.81 -24.50 9.90
CA GLY A 995 2.16 -24.57 9.36
C GLY A 995 2.18 -24.51 7.85
N ASN A 996 3.18 -23.84 7.28
CA ASN A 996 3.37 -23.76 5.84
C ASN A 996 4.66 -24.47 5.42
N PRO A 997 4.58 -25.64 4.77
CA PRO A 997 5.77 -26.40 4.39
C PRO A 997 6.62 -25.74 3.29
N GLY A 998 6.14 -24.66 2.65
CA GLY A 998 6.86 -23.92 1.61
C GLY A 998 7.87 -22.87 2.08
N GLU A 999 7.96 -22.55 3.37
CA GLU A 999 8.84 -21.48 3.91
C GLU A 999 10.30 -21.91 4.15
N VAL A 1000 10.67 -23.15 3.82
CA VAL A 1000 12.00 -23.68 4.15
C VAL A 1000 13.00 -23.32 3.05
N GLU A 1001 14.09 -22.63 3.43
CA GLU A 1001 15.21 -22.30 2.54
C GLU A 1001 15.95 -23.56 2.01
N GLU A 1002 16.64 -23.36 0.90
CA GLU A 1002 17.00 -24.25 -0.23
C GLU A 1002 17.69 -25.61 0.04
N GLU A 1003 17.90 -26.06 1.29
CA GLU A 1003 18.58 -27.35 1.53
C GLU A 1003 17.72 -28.45 2.17
N SER A 1004 16.45 -28.20 2.55
CA SER A 1004 15.65 -29.23 3.24
C SER A 1004 14.23 -29.50 2.72
N VAL A 1005 13.88 -28.95 1.55
CA VAL A 1005 12.57 -29.18 0.88
C VAL A 1005 12.40 -30.62 0.35
N ASN A 1006 13.44 -31.46 0.37
CA ASN A 1006 13.36 -32.88 0.01
C ASN A 1006 12.83 -33.79 1.14
N GLY A 1007 12.10 -33.26 2.11
CA GLY A 1007 11.44 -34.05 3.14
C GLY A 1007 10.35 -34.94 2.54
N LYS A 1008 10.67 -36.20 2.20
CA LYS A 1008 9.74 -37.17 1.62
C LYS A 1008 8.69 -37.66 2.61
N THR A 1009 8.89 -37.49 3.93
CA THR A 1009 8.00 -38.02 4.97
C THR A 1009 7.41 -36.91 5.86
N LEU A 1010 6.25 -37.16 6.47
CA LEU A 1010 5.61 -36.28 7.46
C LEU A 1010 6.56 -35.98 8.62
N GLU A 1011 7.40 -36.93 9.04
CA GLU A 1011 8.42 -36.72 10.07
C GLU A 1011 9.46 -35.66 9.69
N GLN A 1012 9.93 -35.65 8.44
CA GLN A 1012 10.85 -34.63 7.95
C GLN A 1012 10.17 -33.26 7.86
N ARG A 1013 8.90 -33.24 7.45
CA ARG A 1013 8.08 -32.01 7.42
C ARG A 1013 7.74 -31.50 8.81
N LEU A 1014 7.31 -32.35 9.75
CA LEU A 1014 7.11 -32.02 11.17
C LEU A 1014 8.36 -31.41 11.78
N SER A 1015 9.52 -32.00 11.50
CA SER A 1015 10.82 -31.48 11.92
C SER A 1015 11.14 -30.13 11.30
N ALA A 1016 10.75 -29.88 10.04
CA ALA A 1016 10.97 -28.62 9.32
C ALA A 1016 9.97 -27.50 9.70
N THR A 1017 8.69 -27.83 9.88
CA THR A 1017 7.63 -26.91 10.32
C THR A 1017 7.84 -26.51 11.77
N ARG A 1018 8.15 -27.48 12.67
CA ARG A 1018 8.53 -27.14 14.05
C ARG A 1018 9.88 -26.41 14.12
N ARG A 1019 10.78 -26.58 13.14
CA ARG A 1019 12.05 -25.84 13.03
C ARG A 1019 11.86 -24.34 12.88
N ASN A 1020 10.89 -23.90 12.07
CA ASN A 1020 10.70 -22.49 11.74
C ASN A 1020 9.81 -21.73 12.74
N PHE A 1021 8.93 -22.42 13.46
CA PHE A 1021 8.11 -21.82 14.52
C PHE A 1021 8.72 -21.92 15.92
N VAL A 1022 9.69 -22.82 16.14
CA VAL A 1022 10.50 -22.88 17.38
C VAL A 1022 11.77 -22.07 17.17
N ALA A 1023 11.63 -20.75 17.02
CA ALA A 1023 12.75 -19.84 17.23
C ALA A 1023 12.98 -19.72 18.76
N GLU A 1024 14.11 -20.26 19.20
CA GLU A 1024 14.82 -20.08 20.48
C GLU A 1024 14.03 -19.83 21.78
N GLU A 1025 14.07 -20.82 22.69
CA GLU A 1025 13.68 -20.81 24.12
C GLU A 1025 12.29 -20.25 24.52
N PRO A 1026 11.67 -20.76 25.61
CA PRO A 1026 10.32 -20.37 26.03
C PRO A 1026 10.30 -19.01 26.76
N LYS A 1027 10.99 -17.99 26.23
CA LYS A 1027 10.80 -16.60 26.64
C LYS A 1027 9.93 -15.93 25.60
N HIS A 1028 8.67 -15.72 25.98
CA HIS A 1028 7.70 -14.79 25.41
C HIS A 1028 8.19 -14.06 24.14
N VAL A 1029 7.88 -14.61 22.96
CA VAL A 1029 8.01 -13.84 21.71
C VAL A 1029 6.84 -12.86 21.68
N ASP A 1030 6.98 -11.78 22.42
CA ASP A 1030 6.21 -10.57 22.25
C ASP A 1030 6.38 -10.13 20.77
N PRO A 1031 5.32 -9.74 20.04
CA PRO A 1031 5.46 -9.08 18.74
C PRO A 1031 6.44 -7.89 18.78
N TYR A 1032 6.58 -7.22 19.93
CA TYR A 1032 7.65 -6.26 20.18
C TYR A 1032 9.03 -6.91 20.22
N HIS A 1033 9.20 -8.15 20.68
CA HIS A 1033 10.48 -8.87 20.69
C HIS A 1033 11.00 -9.15 19.28
N LYS A 1034 10.16 -9.58 18.31
CA LYS A 1034 10.59 -9.71 16.89
C LYS A 1034 10.91 -8.36 16.27
N ARG A 1035 10.19 -7.29 16.62
CA ARG A 1035 10.57 -5.92 16.22
C ARG A 1035 11.87 -5.47 16.89
N ARG A 1036 12.10 -5.87 18.14
CA ARG A 1036 13.31 -5.57 18.90
C ARG A 1036 14.50 -6.38 18.40
N GLU A 1037 14.31 -7.62 17.97
CA GLU A 1037 15.31 -8.44 17.28
C GLU A 1037 15.63 -7.87 15.91
N LYS A 1038 14.62 -7.42 15.13
CA LYS A 1038 14.88 -6.66 13.90
C LYS A 1038 15.60 -5.34 14.20
N GLN A 1039 15.23 -4.60 15.23
CA GLN A 1039 15.92 -3.36 15.64
C GLN A 1039 17.32 -3.64 16.20
N VAL A 1040 17.53 -4.77 16.87
CA VAL A 1040 18.82 -5.24 17.37
C VAL A 1040 19.66 -5.74 16.21
N ALA A 1041 19.07 -6.37 15.18
CA ALA A 1041 19.74 -6.72 13.94
C ALA A 1041 20.11 -5.47 13.15
N TRP A 1042 19.23 -4.47 13.05
CA TRP A 1042 19.57 -3.15 12.51
C TRP A 1042 20.66 -2.48 13.33
N ARG A 1043 20.59 -2.48 14.66
CA ARG A 1043 21.64 -1.92 15.52
C ARG A 1043 22.95 -2.68 15.39
N HIS A 1044 22.93 -4.00 15.40
CA HIS A 1044 24.11 -4.85 15.26
C HIS A 1044 24.73 -4.68 13.86
N TYR A 1045 23.89 -4.60 12.83
CA TYR A 1045 24.34 -4.30 11.48
C TYR A 1045 24.97 -2.91 11.39
N LEU A 1046 24.37 -1.87 12.00
CA LEU A 1046 24.98 -0.54 12.12
C LEU A 1046 26.26 -0.61 12.98
N GLU A 1047 26.28 -1.41 14.04
CA GLU A 1047 27.41 -1.66 14.95
C GLU A 1047 28.52 -2.53 14.31
N GLU A 1048 28.26 -3.22 13.21
CA GLU A 1048 29.24 -4.04 12.48
C GLU A 1048 29.70 -3.36 11.19
N ASN A 1049 28.84 -2.56 10.55
CA ASN A 1049 29.05 -1.98 9.22
C ASN A 1049 29.12 -0.45 9.19
N LEU A 1050 28.64 0.25 10.23
CA LEU A 1050 28.71 1.71 10.40
C LEU A 1050 29.48 2.17 11.68
N SER A 1051 30.08 1.24 12.44
CA SER A 1051 30.58 1.49 13.81
C SER A 1051 32.04 1.87 13.93
N LYS A 1052 32.78 1.92 12.81
CA LYS A 1052 34.12 2.50 12.88
C LYS A 1052 34.05 3.99 13.24
N ILE A 1053 32.88 4.61 13.10
CA ILE A 1053 32.47 5.89 13.69
C ILE A 1053 32.15 5.69 15.17
N GLY A 1054 33.19 5.41 15.95
CA GLY A 1054 33.10 5.24 17.39
C GLY A 1054 34.42 5.63 18.02
N HIS A 1055 34.70 6.93 18.09
CA HIS A 1055 35.76 7.46 18.93
C HIS A 1055 35.61 6.94 20.36
N ASP A 1056 36.64 6.24 20.81
CA ASP A 1056 36.97 5.91 22.20
C ASP A 1056 37.32 7.20 22.97
N THR A 1057 36.40 8.16 22.98
CA THR A 1057 36.50 9.44 23.72
C THR A 1057 35.70 9.39 25.00
N ALA A 1058 35.84 8.29 25.76
CA ALA A 1058 35.49 8.28 27.16
C ALA A 1058 36.42 7.34 27.91
N GLY A 1059 37.58 7.88 28.31
CA GLY A 1059 38.29 7.30 29.44
C GLY A 1059 37.33 7.16 30.63
N GLY A 1060 37.23 5.95 31.16
CA GLY A 1060 36.53 5.66 32.41
C GLY A 1060 35.17 5.00 32.21
N GLY A 1061 35.13 3.69 32.43
CA GLY A 1061 33.90 2.92 32.36
C GLY A 1061 32.84 3.40 33.34
N HIS A 1062 31.66 3.73 32.83
CA HIS A 1062 30.37 3.51 33.49
C HIS A 1062 29.28 3.43 32.41
N ARG A 1063 28.52 2.31 32.41
CA ARG A 1063 27.32 2.13 31.59
C ARG A 1063 26.35 3.28 31.83
N ARG A 1064 25.96 4.00 30.78
CA ARG A 1064 24.72 4.77 30.77
C ARG A 1064 23.77 4.20 29.73
N SER A 1065 22.61 3.76 30.19
CA SER A 1065 21.45 3.46 29.38
C SER A 1065 20.88 4.76 28.81
N TYR A 1066 20.72 4.84 27.49
CA TYR A 1066 19.84 5.82 26.87
C TYR A 1066 18.44 5.20 26.76
N HIS A 1067 17.46 5.91 27.32
CA HIS A 1067 16.03 5.58 27.33
C HIS A 1067 15.37 5.88 26.00
#